data_AF-A0A961AHR2-F1
#
_entry.id   AF-A0A961AHR2-F1
#
_cell.length_a   1.000
_cell.length_b   1.000
_cell.length_c   1.000
_cell.angle_alpha   90.00
_cell.angle_beta   90.00
_cell.angle_gamma   90.00
#
_symmetry.space_group_name_H-M   'P 1'
#
loop_
_entity.id
_entity.type
_entity.pdbx_description
1 polymer ?
#
loop_
_entity_poly.entity_id
_entity_poly.type
_entity_poly.pdbx_seq_one_letter_code
_entity_poly.pdbx_strand_id
1 'polypeptide(L)'
;ATDAQITFLNTLLTAGLLPTTTSEIPEAAPLLQRYQRLVETLPPPVRAPGVLEADAFDQALFVQGDHKNPSASVPRRFLESLDATPYHPKDSGRLQLAQSMVREDNPLTWRVIVNRVWLHLFGSGLVSTPDNLGRLGQSPSNPELLDLLASRFRDSGGSLKELIRAMVLTRTFQRASGIVNHPSATQLARIDPDNRLLSHYPIRRLDAEAIRDGILAATNVLDTTREGESVPGSTPRRSVYVRVIRNNLDPLLSAFDAPVPSSTRGLRDATNVPSQSLALMNDPLIIDWCRLWASKLPPASASQPPQASSLTPLLQSLFNRPPQPEELTPLSTFWQQSRQQHATHSDQLQTLENKERTQRQRIQDLLQPARAQWLEDRKKPLPLDNYPQPWAEWDFEKDGKDRIHGLALTLNGSARIADGQLVLDGSGWAESPPLPISVHAKTFEAWVRLEDLDQRGGGVVSLQDLQGQVFDSLVFAEKTPRRWVAGSDRFTRSAPFNGTDETDAATAGLVHVAITYAADGTVTGYRDGQPYGKPFRVAPLADYPAHEGQLLLGCRHGRGGGNRLLTGRIARARFYDRALSAEEIARTRSLEDTTLREADLIAALSPAQRTELENLRRELASIESQLQTTRSQASPLPPETQAWADLAQALLNTKEFLYLR
;
A
#
# COMPACT_ATOMS: atom_id res chain seq x y z
N ALA A 1 -54.19 7.91 7.49
CA ALA A 1 -54.25 9.37 7.28
C ALA A 1 -54.48 9.61 5.79
N THR A 2 -55.21 10.66 5.42
CA THR A 2 -55.33 11.10 4.01
C THR A 2 -54.12 11.95 3.62
N ASP A 3 -53.84 12.10 2.32
CA ASP A 3 -52.71 12.91 1.83
C ASP A 3 -52.77 14.35 2.36
N ALA A 4 -53.97 14.94 2.40
CA ALA A 4 -54.19 16.27 2.96
C ALA A 4 -53.79 16.36 4.44
N GLN A 5 -54.09 15.33 5.24
CA GLN A 5 -53.68 15.28 6.65
C GLN A 5 -52.16 15.14 6.81
N ILE A 6 -51.51 14.36 5.93
CA ILE A 6 -50.05 14.18 5.93
C ILE A 6 -49.36 15.50 5.55
N THR A 7 -49.83 16.19 4.51
CA THR A 7 -49.30 17.49 4.09
C THR A 7 -49.46 18.54 5.20
N PHE A 8 -50.61 18.56 5.87
CA PHE A 8 -50.85 19.46 7.00
C PHE A 8 -49.89 19.19 8.17
N LEU A 9 -49.74 17.93 8.59
CA LEU A 9 -48.81 17.55 9.66
C LEU A 9 -47.35 17.84 9.29
N ASN A 10 -46.94 17.58 8.05
CA ASN A 10 -45.59 17.90 7.56
C ASN A 10 -45.32 19.41 7.56
N THR A 11 -46.33 20.22 7.27
CA THR A 11 -46.20 21.69 7.32
C THR A 11 -45.96 22.14 8.76
N LEU A 12 -46.70 21.59 9.73
CA LEU A 12 -46.49 21.89 11.16
C LEU A 12 -45.13 21.41 11.67
N LEU A 13 -44.65 20.23 11.24
CA LEU A 13 -43.31 19.73 11.55
C LEU A 13 -42.21 20.64 10.97
N THR A 14 -42.35 21.04 9.71
CA THR A 14 -41.36 21.91 9.03
C THR A 14 -41.33 23.32 9.64
N ALA A 15 -42.46 23.80 10.13
CA ALA A 15 -42.57 25.06 10.85
C ALA A 15 -42.10 24.99 12.33
N GLY A 16 -41.65 23.82 12.81
CA GLY A 16 -41.23 23.62 14.20
C GLY A 16 -42.38 23.72 15.23
N LEU A 17 -43.63 23.60 14.77
CA LEU A 17 -44.84 23.70 15.60
C LEU A 17 -45.26 22.37 16.23
N LEU A 18 -44.63 21.27 15.83
CA LEU A 18 -44.79 19.96 16.43
C LEU A 18 -43.46 19.49 17.03
N PRO A 19 -43.48 18.82 18.19
CA PRO A 19 -42.30 18.23 18.77
C PRO A 19 -41.68 17.19 17.83
N THR A 20 -40.35 17.12 17.78
CA THR A 20 -39.62 16.24 16.85
C THR A 20 -38.61 15.35 17.55
N THR A 21 -38.45 15.49 18.86
CA THR A 21 -37.50 14.71 19.65
C THR A 21 -38.20 13.61 20.42
N THR A 22 -37.50 12.49 20.64
CA THR A 22 -37.99 11.40 21.49
C THR A 22 -38.08 11.76 22.97
N SER A 23 -37.41 12.84 23.40
CA SER A 23 -37.58 13.45 24.72
C SER A 23 -38.95 14.12 24.86
N GLU A 24 -39.46 14.75 23.79
CA GLU A 24 -40.75 15.44 23.79
C GLU A 24 -41.91 14.51 23.45
N ILE A 25 -41.65 13.42 22.71
CA ILE A 25 -42.64 12.38 22.38
C ILE A 25 -42.12 10.99 22.80
N PRO A 26 -42.19 10.64 24.10
CA PRO A 26 -41.69 9.37 24.60
C PRO A 26 -42.38 8.16 23.96
N GLU A 27 -43.66 8.29 23.61
CA GLU A 27 -44.48 7.27 22.95
C GLU A 27 -44.00 6.95 21.52
N ALA A 28 -43.28 7.88 20.88
CA ALA A 28 -42.70 7.66 19.55
C ALA A 28 -41.41 6.83 19.61
N ALA A 29 -40.70 6.80 20.74
CA ALA A 29 -39.46 6.05 20.90
C ALA A 29 -39.58 4.55 20.53
N PRO A 30 -40.58 3.79 21.03
CA PRO A 30 -40.75 2.38 20.64
C PRO A 30 -41.13 2.22 19.15
N LEU A 31 -41.88 3.16 18.57
CA LEU A 31 -42.23 3.14 17.14
C LEU A 31 -41.02 3.44 16.25
N LEU A 32 -40.15 4.35 16.67
CA LEU A 32 -38.93 4.73 15.96
C LEU A 32 -37.89 3.62 16.01
N GLN A 33 -37.72 2.96 17.17
CA GLN A 33 -36.92 1.73 17.26
C GLN A 33 -37.46 0.61 16.35
N ARG A 34 -38.79 0.43 16.30
CA ARG A 34 -39.40 -0.56 15.40
C ARG A 34 -39.18 -0.20 13.93
N TYR A 35 -39.30 1.08 13.57
CA TYR A 35 -38.99 1.57 12.23
C TYR A 35 -37.52 1.32 11.86
N GLN A 36 -36.58 1.63 12.75
CA GLN A 36 -35.15 1.38 12.54
C GLN A 36 -34.86 -0.11 12.33
N ARG A 37 -35.40 -0.99 13.18
CA ARG A 37 -35.28 -2.46 12.98
C ARG A 37 -35.87 -2.91 11.65
N LEU A 38 -37.01 -2.36 11.23
CA LEU A 38 -37.60 -2.68 9.93
C LEU A 38 -36.72 -2.18 8.77
N VAL A 39 -36.17 -0.97 8.87
CA VAL A 39 -35.22 -0.44 7.87
C VAL A 39 -33.97 -1.31 7.78
N GLU A 40 -33.45 -1.80 8.91
CA GLU A 40 -32.33 -2.75 8.94
C GLU A 40 -32.66 -4.10 8.27
N THR A 41 -33.95 -4.49 8.22
CA THR A 41 -34.39 -5.70 7.48
C THR A 41 -34.62 -5.45 5.99
N LEU A 42 -34.72 -4.19 5.55
CA LEU A 42 -34.92 -3.89 4.13
C LEU A 42 -33.59 -4.08 3.39
N PRO A 43 -33.56 -4.88 2.30
CA PRO A 43 -32.39 -4.93 1.45
C PRO A 43 -32.14 -3.53 0.86
N PRO A 44 -30.89 -3.06 0.79
CA PRO A 44 -30.59 -1.78 0.15
C PRO A 44 -31.12 -1.80 -1.29
N PRO A 45 -31.72 -0.70 -1.79
CA PRO A 45 -32.27 -0.67 -3.14
C PRO A 45 -31.14 -0.89 -4.14
N VAL A 46 -31.24 -1.97 -4.92
CA VAL A 46 -30.31 -2.26 -6.01
C VAL A 46 -30.59 -1.27 -7.13
N ARG A 47 -29.72 -0.27 -7.26
CA ARG A 47 -29.74 0.67 -8.39
C ARG A 47 -28.80 0.15 -9.47
N ALA A 48 -29.35 -0.14 -10.65
CA ALA A 48 -28.56 -0.43 -11.83
C ALA A 48 -28.55 0.80 -12.75
N PRO A 49 -27.41 1.14 -13.38
CA PRO A 49 -27.41 2.09 -14.48
C PRO A 49 -28.41 1.62 -15.55
N GLY A 50 -29.45 2.42 -15.76
CA GLY A 50 -30.41 2.22 -16.84
C GLY A 50 -30.21 3.29 -17.90
N VAL A 51 -30.71 3.01 -19.10
CA VAL A 51 -30.79 4.04 -20.15
C VAL A 51 -32.25 4.43 -20.30
N LEU A 52 -32.55 5.71 -20.16
CA LEU A 52 -33.89 6.23 -20.38
C LEU A 52 -34.26 6.14 -21.86
N GLU A 53 -35.56 6.02 -22.13
CA GLU A 53 -36.06 6.15 -23.50
C GLU A 53 -35.73 7.55 -24.04
N ALA A 54 -35.31 7.63 -25.29
CA ALA A 54 -34.79 8.85 -25.92
C ALA A 54 -35.47 9.07 -27.28
N ASP A 55 -35.29 10.27 -27.83
CA ASP A 55 -35.86 10.63 -29.12
C ASP A 55 -35.39 9.68 -30.22
N ALA A 56 -36.37 9.27 -31.02
CA ALA A 56 -36.25 8.28 -32.07
C ALA A 56 -35.82 8.93 -33.38
N PHE A 57 -34.73 8.46 -33.99
CA PHE A 57 -34.29 8.92 -35.30
C PHE A 57 -33.62 7.80 -36.09
N ASP A 58 -33.82 7.82 -37.41
CA ASP A 58 -33.15 6.93 -38.34
C ASP A 58 -31.76 7.47 -38.69
N GLN A 59 -30.83 6.57 -38.99
CA GLN A 59 -29.43 6.93 -39.28
C GLN A 59 -29.12 6.77 -40.77
N ALA A 60 -28.29 7.66 -41.30
CA ALA A 60 -27.80 7.53 -42.68
C ALA A 60 -26.83 6.36 -42.80
N LEU A 61 -26.85 5.68 -43.94
CA LEU A 61 -25.79 4.73 -44.29
C LEU A 61 -24.48 5.49 -44.54
N PHE A 62 -23.44 5.21 -43.75
CA PHE A 62 -22.10 5.74 -44.01
C PHE A 62 -21.33 4.84 -44.97
N VAL A 63 -21.02 5.34 -46.16
CA VAL A 63 -20.33 4.55 -47.20
C VAL A 63 -18.96 4.14 -46.68
N GLN A 64 -18.69 2.84 -46.63
CA GLN A 64 -17.47 2.25 -46.04
C GLN A 64 -17.23 2.62 -44.56
N GLY A 65 -18.26 3.10 -43.85
CA GLY A 65 -18.15 3.55 -42.46
C GLY A 65 -17.57 4.95 -42.29
N ASP A 66 -17.37 5.72 -43.37
CA ASP A 66 -16.91 7.10 -43.26
C ASP A 66 -18.06 8.03 -42.81
N HIS A 67 -17.97 8.52 -41.57
CA HIS A 67 -18.92 9.48 -40.99
C HIS A 67 -19.07 10.78 -41.80
N LYS A 68 -18.12 11.10 -42.68
CA LYS A 68 -18.16 12.27 -43.58
C LYS A 68 -18.87 12.00 -44.90
N ASN A 69 -19.22 10.74 -45.19
CA ASN A 69 -19.86 10.34 -46.44
C ASN A 69 -21.22 9.65 -46.19
N PRO A 70 -22.23 10.39 -45.69
CA PRO A 70 -23.58 9.86 -45.49
C PRO A 70 -24.30 9.63 -46.83
N SER A 71 -25.04 8.54 -46.91
CA SER A 71 -25.92 8.14 -48.02
C SER A 71 -27.39 8.12 -47.56
N ALA A 72 -28.21 7.26 -48.15
CA ALA A 72 -29.63 7.16 -47.83
C ALA A 72 -29.88 6.85 -46.34
N SER A 73 -30.95 7.44 -45.79
CA SER A 73 -31.45 7.14 -44.45
C SER A 73 -31.88 5.68 -44.37
N VAL A 74 -31.41 4.96 -43.35
CA VAL A 74 -31.74 3.56 -43.08
C VAL A 74 -32.75 3.52 -41.93
N PRO A 75 -33.98 3.02 -42.17
CA PRO A 75 -34.96 2.90 -41.10
C PRO A 75 -34.43 1.94 -40.04
N ARG A 76 -34.68 2.24 -38.77
CA ARG A 76 -34.36 1.32 -37.67
C ARG A 76 -35.16 0.04 -37.84
N ARG A 77 -34.47 -1.09 -37.88
CA ARG A 77 -35.02 -2.44 -38.03
C ARG A 77 -34.02 -3.45 -37.51
N PHE A 78 -34.42 -4.72 -37.50
CA PHE A 78 -33.47 -5.81 -37.26
C PHE A 78 -32.58 -6.05 -38.49
N LEU A 79 -31.82 -7.14 -38.50
CA LEU A 79 -31.06 -7.53 -39.68
C LEU A 79 -32.02 -7.82 -40.84
N GLU A 80 -31.88 -7.09 -41.94
CA GLU A 80 -32.78 -7.19 -43.12
C GLU A 80 -32.90 -8.62 -43.67
N SER A 81 -31.85 -9.43 -43.56
CA SER A 81 -31.86 -10.83 -43.98
C SER A 81 -32.70 -11.76 -43.09
N LEU A 82 -33.09 -11.31 -41.89
CA LEU A 82 -33.92 -12.05 -40.94
C LEU A 82 -35.31 -11.42 -40.83
N ASP A 83 -35.38 -10.11 -40.65
CA ASP A 83 -36.61 -9.34 -40.59
C ASP A 83 -36.37 -7.91 -41.09
N ALA A 84 -36.92 -7.60 -42.27
CA ALA A 84 -36.79 -6.29 -42.90
C ALA A 84 -37.76 -5.25 -42.35
N THR A 85 -38.67 -5.63 -41.45
CA THR A 85 -39.74 -4.77 -40.91
C THR A 85 -39.16 -3.64 -40.05
N PRO A 86 -39.43 -2.37 -40.40
CA PRO A 86 -39.04 -1.22 -39.57
C PRO A 86 -39.68 -1.25 -38.17
N TYR A 87 -38.92 -0.79 -37.18
CA TYR A 87 -39.40 -0.52 -35.83
C TYR A 87 -40.33 0.70 -35.79
N HIS A 88 -41.13 0.80 -34.73
CA HIS A 88 -42.07 1.92 -34.58
C HIS A 88 -41.35 3.27 -34.49
N PRO A 89 -41.83 4.33 -35.20
CA PRO A 89 -41.12 5.59 -35.27
C PRO A 89 -40.98 6.34 -33.94
N LYS A 90 -41.86 6.08 -32.96
CA LYS A 90 -41.96 6.87 -31.72
C LYS A 90 -40.96 6.47 -30.63
N ASP A 91 -40.53 5.22 -30.59
CA ASP A 91 -39.59 4.71 -29.59
C ASP A 91 -38.20 4.63 -30.18
N SER A 92 -37.13 4.60 -29.38
CA SER A 92 -35.76 4.47 -29.92
C SER A 92 -35.51 3.20 -30.74
N GLY A 93 -36.34 2.17 -30.59
CA GLY A 93 -36.14 0.86 -31.21
C GLY A 93 -35.34 -0.12 -30.34
N ARG A 94 -34.84 0.30 -29.15
CA ARG A 94 -34.00 -0.55 -28.29
C ARG A 94 -34.76 -1.75 -27.72
N LEU A 95 -35.99 -1.55 -27.27
CA LEU A 95 -36.83 -2.65 -26.78
C LEU A 95 -37.15 -3.63 -27.91
N GLN A 96 -37.49 -3.11 -29.09
CA GLN A 96 -37.77 -3.92 -30.27
C GLN A 96 -36.54 -4.71 -30.70
N LEU A 97 -35.34 -4.11 -30.68
CA LEU A 97 -34.08 -4.81 -30.94
C LEU A 97 -33.84 -5.94 -29.93
N ALA A 98 -34.02 -5.67 -28.63
CA ALA A 98 -33.87 -6.69 -27.59
C ALA A 98 -34.85 -7.86 -27.80
N GLN A 99 -36.11 -7.55 -28.12
CA GLN A 99 -37.12 -8.57 -28.47
C GLN A 99 -36.70 -9.35 -29.71
N SER A 100 -36.28 -8.67 -30.80
CA SER A 100 -35.81 -9.32 -32.04
C SER A 100 -34.62 -10.26 -31.80
N MET A 101 -33.69 -9.89 -30.90
CA MET A 101 -32.53 -10.71 -30.57
C MET A 101 -32.92 -12.03 -29.89
N VAL A 102 -33.99 -12.07 -29.08
CA VAL A 102 -34.40 -13.27 -28.32
C VAL A 102 -35.60 -13.99 -28.91
N ARG A 103 -36.06 -13.62 -30.12
CA ARG A 103 -37.14 -14.33 -30.81
C ARG A 103 -36.81 -15.81 -31.03
N GLU A 104 -37.84 -16.64 -30.94
CA GLU A 104 -37.72 -18.10 -31.13
C GLU A 104 -37.24 -18.48 -32.53
N ASP A 105 -37.58 -17.68 -33.53
CA ASP A 105 -37.21 -17.87 -34.93
C ASP A 105 -35.85 -17.24 -35.30
N ASN A 106 -35.15 -16.59 -34.35
CA ASN A 106 -33.82 -16.04 -34.59
C ASN A 106 -32.76 -17.17 -34.57
N PRO A 107 -32.14 -17.50 -35.72
CA PRO A 107 -31.21 -18.62 -35.80
C PRO A 107 -29.83 -18.33 -35.19
N LEU A 108 -29.47 -17.06 -34.97
CA LEU A 108 -28.10 -16.65 -34.64
C LEU A 108 -27.86 -16.62 -33.14
N THR A 109 -28.75 -15.98 -32.38
CA THR A 109 -28.53 -15.72 -30.94
C THR A 109 -28.20 -16.99 -30.16
N TRP A 110 -28.99 -18.05 -30.37
CA TRP A 110 -28.85 -19.33 -29.70
C TRP A 110 -27.58 -20.08 -30.14
N ARG A 111 -27.23 -20.03 -31.43
CA ARG A 111 -26.01 -20.68 -31.94
C ARG A 111 -24.74 -19.96 -31.46
N VAL A 112 -24.75 -18.63 -31.43
CA VAL A 112 -23.60 -17.83 -30.98
C VAL A 112 -23.29 -18.09 -29.50
N ILE A 113 -24.30 -18.06 -28.63
CA ILE A 113 -24.07 -18.29 -27.20
C ILE A 113 -23.63 -19.73 -26.91
N VAL A 114 -24.23 -20.73 -27.59
CA VAL A 114 -23.81 -22.13 -27.48
C VAL A 114 -22.37 -22.31 -27.95
N ASN A 115 -22.00 -21.71 -29.08
CA ASN A 115 -20.64 -21.78 -29.60
C ASN A 115 -19.62 -21.13 -28.64
N ARG A 116 -19.98 -20.02 -27.99
CA ARG A 116 -19.15 -19.36 -26.97
C ARG A 116 -19.01 -20.20 -25.70
N VAL A 117 -20.09 -20.78 -25.18
CA VAL A 117 -20.01 -21.68 -24.03
C VAL A 117 -19.17 -22.92 -24.35
N TRP A 118 -19.34 -23.48 -25.54
CA TRP A 118 -18.51 -24.58 -26.03
C TRP A 118 -17.04 -24.18 -26.11
N LEU A 119 -16.72 -23.02 -26.70
CA LEU A 119 -15.37 -22.46 -26.75
C LEU A 119 -14.74 -22.34 -25.35
N HIS A 120 -15.48 -21.85 -24.35
CA HIS A 120 -14.96 -21.73 -22.99
C HIS A 120 -14.70 -23.09 -22.31
N LEU A 121 -15.49 -24.11 -22.61
CA LEU A 121 -15.36 -25.44 -22.00
C LEU A 121 -14.33 -26.33 -22.72
N PHE A 122 -14.20 -26.19 -24.03
CA PHE A 122 -13.38 -27.04 -24.89
C PHE A 122 -12.22 -26.29 -25.58
N GLY A 123 -11.98 -25.01 -25.27
CA GLY A 123 -10.87 -24.23 -25.82
C GLY A 123 -11.00 -23.80 -27.29
N SER A 124 -11.85 -24.46 -28.08
CA SER A 124 -12.19 -24.09 -29.45
C SER A 124 -13.70 -24.22 -29.68
N GLY A 125 -14.29 -23.28 -30.40
CA GLY A 125 -15.71 -23.32 -30.76
C GLY A 125 -16.01 -24.39 -31.81
N LEU A 126 -17.26 -24.86 -31.87
CA LEU A 126 -17.75 -25.65 -33.00
C LEU A 126 -17.56 -24.87 -34.31
N VAL A 127 -17.84 -23.57 -34.27
CA VAL A 127 -17.41 -22.57 -35.24
C VAL A 127 -16.19 -21.86 -34.67
N SER A 128 -15.03 -22.01 -35.31
CA SER A 128 -13.75 -21.45 -34.81
C SER A 128 -13.66 -19.92 -34.89
N THR A 129 -14.57 -19.27 -35.62
CA THR A 129 -14.73 -17.81 -35.68
C THR A 129 -15.91 -17.37 -34.80
N PRO A 130 -15.74 -17.19 -33.47
CA PRO A 130 -16.86 -16.98 -32.55
C PRO A 130 -17.64 -15.67 -32.78
N ASP A 131 -17.03 -14.69 -33.43
CA ASP A 131 -17.66 -13.40 -33.77
C ASP A 131 -18.20 -13.35 -35.22
N ASN A 132 -18.05 -14.41 -36.00
CA ASN A 132 -18.53 -14.46 -37.37
C ASN A 132 -19.05 -15.86 -37.73
N LEU A 133 -20.37 -16.03 -37.66
CA LEU A 133 -21.08 -17.23 -38.12
C LEU A 133 -21.65 -17.05 -39.56
N GLY A 134 -21.30 -15.95 -40.23
CA GLY A 134 -21.73 -15.65 -41.60
C GLY A 134 -20.83 -16.29 -42.65
N ARG A 135 -21.01 -15.90 -43.92
CA ARG A 135 -20.26 -16.46 -45.07
C ARG A 135 -18.75 -16.25 -45.00
N LEU A 136 -18.29 -15.20 -44.31
CA LEU A 136 -16.86 -14.93 -44.11
C LEU A 136 -16.29 -15.67 -42.89
N GLY A 137 -17.13 -16.34 -42.11
CA GLY A 137 -16.75 -17.19 -40.99
C GLY A 137 -16.41 -18.61 -41.42
N GLN A 138 -15.97 -19.42 -40.46
CA GLN A 138 -15.70 -20.84 -40.66
C GLN A 138 -16.97 -21.68 -40.53
N SER A 139 -17.02 -22.82 -41.22
CA SER A 139 -18.12 -23.77 -41.05
C SER A 139 -18.01 -24.53 -39.72
N PRO A 140 -19.15 -24.87 -39.07
CA PRO A 140 -19.14 -25.65 -37.84
C PRO A 140 -18.50 -27.03 -38.07
N SER A 141 -17.70 -27.52 -37.11
CA SER A 141 -17.16 -28.88 -37.15
C SER A 141 -18.25 -29.95 -37.09
N ASN A 142 -19.38 -29.64 -36.45
CA ASN A 142 -20.57 -30.47 -36.40
C ASN A 142 -21.84 -29.58 -36.34
N PRO A 143 -22.52 -29.34 -37.48
CA PRO A 143 -23.70 -28.48 -37.54
C PRO A 143 -24.90 -29.05 -36.77
N GLU A 144 -25.13 -30.37 -36.83
CA GLU A 144 -26.26 -31.02 -36.16
C GLU A 144 -26.16 -30.89 -34.64
N LEU A 145 -24.95 -31.02 -34.08
CA LEU A 145 -24.70 -30.82 -32.67
C LEU A 145 -24.93 -29.37 -32.24
N LEU A 146 -24.46 -28.41 -33.04
CA LEU A 146 -24.69 -26.99 -32.77
C LEU A 146 -26.19 -26.68 -32.74
N ASP A 147 -26.95 -27.21 -33.69
CA ASP A 147 -28.39 -27.00 -33.80
C ASP A 147 -29.17 -27.67 -32.66
N LEU A 148 -28.75 -28.89 -32.27
CA LEU A 148 -29.32 -29.61 -31.12
C LEU A 148 -29.11 -28.82 -29.82
N LEU A 149 -27.89 -28.34 -29.57
CA LEU A 149 -27.57 -27.60 -28.36
C LEU A 149 -28.22 -26.21 -28.36
N ALA A 150 -28.30 -25.53 -29.50
CA ALA A 150 -28.99 -24.25 -29.65
C ALA A 150 -30.49 -24.38 -29.35
N SER A 151 -31.15 -25.41 -29.90
CA SER A 151 -32.56 -25.69 -29.62
C SER A 151 -32.77 -26.00 -28.14
N ARG A 152 -31.94 -26.86 -27.54
CA ARG A 152 -32.01 -27.17 -26.10
C ARG A 152 -31.79 -25.96 -25.20
N PHE A 153 -30.88 -25.06 -25.58
CA PHE A 153 -30.63 -23.84 -24.81
C PHE A 153 -31.82 -22.87 -24.89
N ARG A 154 -32.41 -22.69 -26.09
CA ARG A 154 -33.63 -21.90 -26.26
C ARG A 154 -34.80 -22.49 -25.45
N ASP A 155 -35.06 -23.79 -25.61
CA ASP A 155 -36.23 -24.47 -25.03
C ASP A 155 -36.14 -24.57 -23.49
N SER A 156 -34.94 -24.45 -22.90
CA SER A 156 -34.73 -24.32 -21.44
C SER A 156 -34.86 -22.88 -20.92
N GLY A 157 -35.29 -21.93 -21.75
CA GLY A 157 -35.39 -20.51 -21.39
C GLY A 157 -34.03 -19.82 -21.26
N GLY A 158 -32.98 -20.33 -21.92
CA GLY A 158 -31.64 -19.74 -21.89
C GLY A 158 -30.82 -20.09 -20.65
N SER A 159 -31.06 -21.25 -20.02
CA SER A 159 -30.34 -21.67 -18.81
C SER A 159 -28.89 -22.06 -19.11
N LEU A 160 -27.94 -21.16 -18.80
CA LEU A 160 -26.49 -21.46 -18.94
C LEU A 160 -26.06 -22.66 -18.11
N LYS A 161 -26.64 -22.87 -16.93
CA LYS A 161 -26.31 -24.00 -16.05
C LYS A 161 -26.70 -25.34 -16.68
N GLU A 162 -27.87 -25.42 -17.30
CA GLU A 162 -28.33 -26.65 -17.97
C GLU A 162 -27.50 -26.94 -19.21
N LEU A 163 -27.15 -25.91 -20.00
CA LEU A 163 -26.28 -26.06 -21.16
C LEU A 163 -24.88 -26.56 -20.76
N ILE A 164 -24.27 -25.93 -19.76
CA ILE A 164 -22.96 -26.38 -19.24
C ILE A 164 -23.07 -27.81 -18.73
N ARG A 165 -24.09 -28.15 -17.94
CA ARG A 165 -24.34 -29.52 -17.47
C ARG A 165 -24.44 -30.51 -18.63
N ALA A 166 -25.17 -30.17 -19.68
CA ALA A 166 -25.32 -31.02 -20.86
C ALA A 166 -23.98 -31.28 -21.57
N MET A 167 -23.05 -30.33 -21.55
CA MET A 167 -21.71 -30.48 -22.14
C MET A 167 -20.74 -31.23 -21.23
N VAL A 168 -20.65 -30.88 -19.94
CA VAL A 168 -19.64 -31.45 -19.01
C VAL A 168 -19.93 -32.90 -18.61
N LEU A 169 -21.18 -33.35 -18.75
CA LEU A 169 -21.55 -34.76 -18.51
C LEU A 169 -21.29 -35.67 -19.72
N THR A 170 -20.77 -35.13 -20.83
CA THR A 170 -20.47 -35.94 -22.02
C THR A 170 -19.18 -36.75 -21.86
N ARG A 171 -19.11 -37.89 -22.56
CA ARG A 171 -17.86 -38.63 -22.73
C ARG A 171 -16.77 -37.75 -23.36
N THR A 172 -17.16 -36.83 -24.24
CA THR A 172 -16.26 -35.87 -24.91
C THR A 172 -15.53 -34.97 -23.91
N PHE A 173 -16.25 -34.44 -22.91
CA PHE A 173 -15.63 -33.62 -21.86
C PHE A 173 -14.74 -34.45 -20.93
N GLN A 174 -15.10 -35.71 -20.68
CA GLN A 174 -14.37 -36.61 -19.77
C GLN A 174 -13.17 -37.32 -20.40
N ARG A 175 -12.79 -37.01 -21.65
CA ARG A 175 -11.62 -37.63 -22.30
C ARG A 175 -10.33 -37.16 -21.62
N ALA A 176 -9.33 -38.02 -21.54
CA ALA A 176 -8.00 -37.62 -21.09
C ALA A 176 -7.32 -36.69 -22.12
N SER A 177 -6.50 -35.76 -21.66
CA SER A 177 -5.69 -34.86 -22.51
C SER A 177 -4.33 -35.42 -22.90
N GLY A 178 -3.85 -36.47 -22.22
CA GLY A 178 -2.52 -37.08 -22.38
C GLY A 178 -2.31 -37.90 -23.67
N ILE A 179 -2.77 -37.41 -24.83
CA ILE A 179 -2.68 -38.15 -26.10
C ILE A 179 -1.24 -38.30 -26.61
N VAL A 180 -0.32 -37.41 -26.20
CA VAL A 180 1.07 -37.37 -26.69
C VAL A 180 1.82 -38.69 -26.41
N ASN A 181 1.42 -39.41 -25.36
CA ASN A 181 2.01 -40.70 -24.98
C ASN A 181 1.22 -41.91 -25.53
N HIS A 182 0.19 -41.68 -26.35
CA HIS A 182 -0.66 -42.74 -26.90
C HIS A 182 -0.08 -43.27 -28.22
N PRO A 183 -0.08 -44.60 -28.47
CA PRO A 183 0.47 -45.19 -29.70
C PRO A 183 -0.11 -44.62 -31.02
N SER A 184 -1.37 -44.16 -30.99
CA SER A 184 -2.06 -43.58 -32.15
C SER A 184 -1.87 -42.07 -32.33
N ALA A 185 -1.07 -41.39 -31.50
CA ALA A 185 -0.92 -39.93 -31.51
C ALA A 185 -0.58 -39.38 -32.90
N THR A 186 0.40 -39.99 -33.57
CA THR A 186 0.85 -39.59 -34.91
C THR A 186 -0.25 -39.72 -35.96
N GLN A 187 -1.09 -40.75 -35.87
CA GLN A 187 -2.19 -40.94 -36.82
C GLN A 187 -3.30 -39.92 -36.59
N LEU A 188 -3.66 -39.66 -35.32
CA LEU A 188 -4.68 -38.68 -34.98
C LEU A 188 -4.27 -37.26 -35.40
N ALA A 189 -3.01 -36.88 -35.16
CA ALA A 189 -2.47 -35.58 -35.58
C ALA A 189 -2.48 -35.38 -37.11
N ARG A 190 -2.50 -36.46 -37.90
CA ARG A 190 -2.65 -36.38 -39.36
C ARG A 190 -4.10 -36.23 -39.82
N ILE A 191 -5.05 -36.78 -39.08
CA ILE A 191 -6.48 -36.75 -39.43
C ILE A 191 -7.11 -35.42 -38.99
N ASP A 192 -6.80 -34.98 -37.77
CA ASP A 192 -7.37 -33.79 -37.15
C ASP A 192 -6.28 -33.06 -36.34
N PRO A 193 -5.37 -32.33 -37.03
CA PRO A 193 -4.22 -31.69 -36.41
C PRO A 193 -4.60 -30.67 -35.32
N ASP A 194 -5.76 -30.02 -35.48
CA ASP A 194 -6.27 -28.99 -34.57
C ASP A 194 -7.19 -29.57 -33.48
N ASN A 195 -7.36 -30.90 -33.44
CA ASN A 195 -8.27 -31.61 -32.52
C ASN A 195 -9.72 -31.06 -32.52
N ARG A 196 -10.23 -30.62 -33.69
CA ARG A 196 -11.59 -30.07 -33.86
C ARG A 196 -12.70 -31.08 -33.58
N LEU A 197 -12.39 -32.37 -33.71
CA LEU A 197 -13.30 -33.49 -33.44
C LEU A 197 -13.17 -34.03 -32.01
N LEU A 198 -12.31 -33.43 -31.18
CA LEU A 198 -12.13 -33.73 -29.76
C LEU A 198 -11.83 -35.21 -29.50
N SER A 199 -10.79 -35.72 -30.20
CA SER A 199 -10.23 -37.06 -29.98
C SER A 199 -9.63 -37.25 -28.57
N HIS A 200 -9.32 -36.14 -27.90
CA HIS A 200 -8.83 -36.03 -26.53
C HIS A 200 -9.25 -34.66 -25.98
N TYR A 201 -9.21 -34.46 -24.66
CA TYR A 201 -9.51 -33.14 -24.09
C TYR A 201 -8.36 -32.17 -24.42
N PRO A 202 -8.64 -30.98 -24.95
CA PRO A 202 -7.60 -30.03 -25.32
C PRO A 202 -7.01 -29.38 -24.07
N ILE A 203 -5.67 -29.33 -24.00
CA ILE A 203 -4.97 -28.59 -22.96
C ILE A 203 -5.25 -27.10 -23.17
N ARG A 204 -5.86 -26.45 -22.19
CA ARG A 204 -6.30 -25.06 -22.30
C ARG A 204 -5.51 -24.19 -21.33
N ARG A 205 -4.99 -23.07 -21.82
CA ARG A 205 -4.39 -22.07 -20.94
C ARG A 205 -5.46 -21.38 -20.08
N LEU A 206 -5.15 -21.14 -18.82
CA LEU A 206 -5.97 -20.33 -17.93
C LEU A 206 -5.97 -18.85 -18.36
N ASP A 207 -7.12 -18.20 -18.26
CA ASP A 207 -7.25 -16.76 -18.48
C ASP A 207 -6.61 -15.99 -17.31
N ALA A 208 -6.27 -14.71 -17.54
CA ALA A 208 -5.68 -13.82 -16.53
C ALA A 208 -6.38 -13.88 -15.16
N GLU A 209 -7.72 -13.83 -15.15
CA GLU A 209 -8.51 -13.86 -13.92
C GLU A 209 -8.40 -15.22 -13.21
N ALA A 210 -8.37 -16.31 -13.97
CA ALA A 210 -8.26 -17.66 -13.42
C ALA A 210 -6.86 -17.95 -12.87
N ILE A 211 -5.81 -17.38 -13.50
CA ILE A 211 -4.43 -17.45 -12.98
C ILE A 211 -4.37 -16.72 -11.63
N ARG A 212 -4.82 -15.46 -11.57
CA ARG A 212 -4.82 -14.67 -10.34
C ARG A 212 -5.67 -15.31 -9.24
N ASP A 213 -6.90 -15.70 -9.55
CA ASP A 213 -7.80 -16.36 -8.59
C ASP A 213 -7.24 -17.74 -8.16
N GLY A 214 -6.54 -18.45 -9.04
CA GLY A 214 -5.85 -19.70 -8.74
C GLY A 214 -4.71 -19.51 -7.73
N ILE A 215 -3.91 -18.45 -7.86
CA ILE A 215 -2.87 -18.09 -6.88
C ILE A 215 -3.50 -17.80 -5.52
N LEU A 216 -4.55 -16.97 -5.49
CA LEU A 216 -5.28 -16.61 -4.27
C LEU A 216 -5.96 -17.81 -3.60
N ALA A 217 -6.48 -18.74 -4.39
CA ALA A 217 -7.09 -19.97 -3.91
C ALA A 217 -6.03 -20.91 -3.32
N ALA A 218 -4.92 -21.13 -4.03
CA ALA A 218 -3.83 -21.99 -3.58
C ALA A 218 -3.20 -21.50 -2.27
N THR A 219 -3.11 -20.18 -2.10
CA THR A 219 -2.56 -19.53 -0.89
C THR A 219 -3.60 -19.34 0.24
N ASN A 220 -4.83 -19.81 0.01
CA ASN A 220 -5.96 -19.75 0.93
C ASN A 220 -6.21 -18.33 1.47
N VAL A 221 -6.27 -17.36 0.56
CA VAL A 221 -6.63 -15.96 0.86
C VAL A 221 -7.81 -15.47 0.01
N LEU A 222 -8.23 -16.25 -1.00
CA LEU A 222 -9.28 -15.84 -1.93
C LEU A 222 -10.57 -15.45 -1.21
N ASP A 223 -10.93 -14.18 -1.29
CA ASP A 223 -12.23 -13.68 -0.86
C ASP A 223 -13.28 -13.93 -1.95
N THR A 224 -14.24 -14.81 -1.62
CA THR A 224 -15.32 -15.24 -2.51
C THR A 224 -16.61 -14.44 -2.34
N THR A 225 -16.59 -13.37 -1.54
CA THR A 225 -17.73 -12.48 -1.30
C THR A 225 -18.29 -11.97 -2.62
N ARG A 226 -19.56 -12.29 -2.85
CA ARG A 226 -20.29 -11.91 -4.06
C ARG A 226 -20.89 -10.52 -3.89
N GLU A 227 -21.04 -9.82 -5.02
CA GLU A 227 -21.74 -8.53 -5.12
C GLU A 227 -21.06 -7.39 -4.33
N GLY A 228 -21.56 -6.16 -4.45
CA GLY A 228 -20.94 -4.99 -3.83
C GLY A 228 -19.87 -4.34 -4.71
N GLU A 229 -19.15 -3.38 -4.13
CA GLU A 229 -18.27 -2.47 -4.89
C GLU A 229 -17.01 -3.14 -5.44
N SER A 230 -16.50 -2.60 -6.54
CA SER A 230 -15.21 -3.02 -7.11
C SER A 230 -14.06 -2.63 -6.19
N VAL A 231 -13.00 -3.45 -6.17
CA VAL A 231 -11.84 -3.28 -5.28
C VAL A 231 -10.54 -3.10 -6.07
N PRO A 232 -9.47 -2.54 -5.46
CA PRO A 232 -8.14 -2.55 -6.08
C PRO A 232 -7.62 -3.98 -6.33
N GLY A 233 -6.78 -4.14 -7.36
CA GLY A 233 -6.16 -5.43 -7.72
C GLY A 233 -5.24 -6.02 -6.64
N SER A 234 -4.80 -5.20 -5.68
CA SER A 234 -4.01 -5.62 -4.52
C SER A 234 -4.79 -6.39 -3.45
N THR A 235 -6.12 -6.41 -3.52
CA THR A 235 -6.96 -7.13 -2.55
C THR A 235 -7.10 -8.60 -2.93
N PRO A 236 -7.29 -9.53 -1.98
CA PRO A 236 -7.39 -10.96 -2.29
C PRO A 236 -8.77 -11.38 -2.83
N ARG A 237 -9.59 -10.42 -3.27
CA ARG A 237 -10.93 -10.66 -3.80
C ARG A 237 -10.85 -11.21 -5.22
N ARG A 238 -11.84 -12.05 -5.58
CA ARG A 238 -11.99 -12.59 -6.94
C ARG A 238 -11.83 -11.51 -8.02
N SER A 239 -11.10 -11.86 -9.08
CA SER A 239 -10.69 -10.97 -10.16
C SER A 239 -11.86 -10.31 -10.89
N VAL A 240 -13.04 -10.94 -10.90
CA VAL A 240 -14.28 -10.35 -11.45
C VAL A 240 -14.72 -9.06 -10.74
N TYR A 241 -14.27 -8.84 -9.50
CA TYR A 241 -14.54 -7.62 -8.73
C TYR A 241 -13.39 -6.62 -8.73
N VAL A 242 -12.29 -6.91 -9.44
CA VAL A 242 -11.17 -5.97 -9.56
C VAL A 242 -11.61 -4.79 -10.41
N ARG A 243 -11.37 -3.59 -9.88
CA ARG A 243 -11.74 -2.33 -10.52
C ARG A 243 -10.96 -2.13 -11.82
N VAL A 244 -11.70 -1.91 -12.90
CA VAL A 244 -11.12 -1.60 -14.21
C VAL A 244 -11.14 -0.09 -14.44
N ILE A 245 -9.95 0.52 -14.57
CA ILE A 245 -9.77 1.92 -14.94
C ILE A 245 -9.25 1.95 -16.38
N ARG A 246 -10.00 2.53 -17.32
CA ARG A 246 -9.69 2.45 -18.76
C ARG A 246 -8.26 2.88 -19.13
N ASN A 247 -7.71 3.85 -18.39
CA ASN A 247 -6.37 4.41 -18.62
C ASN A 247 -5.30 3.89 -17.63
N ASN A 248 -5.66 2.96 -16.74
CA ASN A 248 -4.76 2.37 -15.75
C ASN A 248 -5.22 0.93 -15.45
N LEU A 249 -4.94 0.02 -16.38
CA LEU A 249 -5.30 -1.38 -16.24
C LEU A 249 -4.44 -2.06 -15.18
N ASP A 250 -4.95 -3.14 -14.60
CA ASP A 250 -4.20 -3.95 -13.64
C ASP A 250 -2.97 -4.58 -14.33
N PRO A 251 -1.74 -4.37 -13.82
CA PRO A 251 -0.52 -4.85 -14.48
C PRO A 251 -0.47 -6.36 -14.63
N LEU A 252 -0.88 -7.11 -13.60
CA LEU A 252 -0.84 -8.57 -13.61
C LEU A 252 -1.87 -9.12 -14.61
N LEU A 253 -3.11 -8.62 -14.57
CA LEU A 253 -4.13 -9.07 -15.52
C LEU A 253 -3.75 -8.73 -16.97
N SER A 254 -3.17 -7.54 -17.19
CA SER A 254 -2.72 -7.11 -18.51
C SER A 254 -1.56 -7.96 -19.03
N ALA A 255 -0.62 -8.35 -18.16
CA ALA A 255 0.49 -9.24 -18.54
C ALA A 255 -0.01 -10.59 -19.08
N PHE A 256 -1.14 -11.07 -18.56
CA PHE A 256 -1.79 -12.32 -18.95
C PHE A 256 -2.94 -12.15 -19.96
N ASP A 257 -2.84 -11.12 -20.82
CA ASP A 257 -3.75 -10.90 -21.96
C ASP A 257 -5.22 -10.64 -21.57
N ALA A 258 -5.48 -10.01 -20.42
CA ALA A 258 -6.82 -9.53 -20.10
C ALA A 258 -7.32 -8.54 -21.18
N PRO A 259 -8.54 -8.73 -21.73
CA PRO A 259 -9.11 -7.84 -22.74
C PRO A 259 -9.19 -6.41 -22.26
N VAL A 260 -8.75 -5.49 -23.12
CA VAL A 260 -8.92 -4.06 -22.89
C VAL A 260 -10.41 -3.71 -23.00
N PRO A 261 -10.99 -2.98 -22.03
CA PRO A 261 -12.44 -2.70 -21.98
C PRO A 261 -12.94 -1.71 -23.06
N SER A 262 -12.08 -1.32 -24.00
CA SER A 262 -12.40 -0.43 -25.12
C SER A 262 -12.85 -1.17 -26.38
N SER A 263 -12.71 -2.50 -26.43
CA SER A 263 -13.12 -3.30 -27.58
C SER A 263 -13.77 -4.62 -27.17
N THR A 264 -14.66 -5.13 -28.02
CA THR A 264 -15.27 -6.45 -27.85
C THR A 264 -14.31 -7.53 -28.33
N ARG A 265 -14.15 -8.59 -27.53
CA ARG A 265 -13.32 -9.75 -27.86
C ARG A 265 -14.14 -11.04 -27.72
N GLY A 266 -14.44 -11.73 -28.82
CA GLY A 266 -15.09 -13.05 -28.78
C GLY A 266 -14.13 -14.21 -28.58
N LEU A 267 -12.85 -14.03 -28.91
CA LEU A 267 -11.76 -14.93 -28.57
C LEU A 267 -10.66 -14.12 -27.88
N ARG A 268 -10.14 -14.63 -26.75
CA ARG A 268 -9.06 -13.98 -26.01
C ARG A 268 -7.72 -14.36 -26.63
N ASP A 269 -6.81 -13.41 -26.68
CA ASP A 269 -5.43 -13.66 -27.09
C ASP A 269 -4.73 -14.51 -26.02
N ALA A 270 -3.83 -15.40 -26.43
CA ALA A 270 -3.05 -16.24 -25.54
C ALA A 270 -1.57 -16.21 -25.94
N THR A 271 -0.83 -15.24 -25.41
CA THR A 271 0.57 -14.98 -25.77
C THR A 271 1.50 -15.68 -24.80
N ASN A 272 2.49 -16.44 -25.26
CA ASN A 272 3.49 -17.07 -24.37
C ASN A 272 4.80 -16.28 -24.42
N VAL A 273 4.88 -15.24 -23.57
CA VAL A 273 6.01 -14.29 -23.56
C VAL A 273 6.78 -14.36 -22.24
N PRO A 274 8.12 -14.22 -22.24
CA PRO A 274 8.93 -14.28 -21.01
C PRO A 274 8.50 -13.30 -19.91
N SER A 275 7.92 -12.15 -20.29
CA SER A 275 7.43 -11.14 -19.35
C SER A 275 6.34 -11.68 -18.41
N GLN A 276 5.55 -12.68 -18.82
CA GLN A 276 4.53 -13.30 -17.97
C GLN A 276 5.17 -14.13 -16.85
N SER A 277 6.17 -14.95 -17.18
CA SER A 277 6.93 -15.68 -16.17
C SER A 277 7.68 -14.75 -15.23
N LEU A 278 8.24 -13.65 -15.76
CA LEU A 278 8.88 -12.63 -14.94
C LEU A 278 7.88 -11.89 -14.03
N ALA A 279 6.64 -11.69 -14.46
CA ALA A 279 5.60 -11.12 -13.61
C ALA A 279 5.32 -12.03 -12.41
N LEU A 280 5.17 -13.35 -12.60
CA LEU A 280 4.99 -14.30 -11.50
C LEU A 280 6.19 -14.35 -10.54
N MET A 281 7.41 -14.17 -11.06
CA MET A 281 8.64 -14.19 -10.27
C MET A 281 8.90 -12.90 -9.48
N ASN A 282 8.45 -11.75 -9.98
CA ASN A 282 8.87 -10.45 -9.44
C ASN A 282 7.73 -9.58 -8.89
N ASP A 283 6.47 -9.96 -9.10
CA ASP A 283 5.34 -9.21 -8.56
C ASP A 283 5.33 -9.30 -7.02
N PRO A 284 5.38 -8.15 -6.30
CA PRO A 284 5.41 -8.13 -4.85
C PRO A 284 4.22 -8.84 -4.19
N LEU A 285 3.02 -8.73 -4.77
CA LEU A 285 1.83 -9.38 -4.21
C LEU A 285 1.92 -10.89 -4.31
N ILE A 286 2.44 -11.41 -5.43
CA ILE A 286 2.64 -12.85 -5.60
C ILE A 286 3.69 -13.37 -4.60
N ILE A 287 4.79 -12.64 -4.45
CA ILE A 287 5.83 -12.97 -3.46
C ILE A 287 5.22 -13.00 -2.04
N ASP A 288 4.43 -12.00 -1.69
CA ASP A 288 3.81 -11.90 -0.36
C ASP A 288 2.75 -12.98 -0.12
N TRP A 289 1.96 -13.34 -1.13
CA TRP A 289 1.01 -14.46 -1.01
C TRP A 289 1.73 -15.81 -0.88
N CYS A 290 2.84 -16.03 -1.60
CA CYS A 290 3.68 -17.21 -1.42
C CYS A 290 4.28 -17.28 -0.01
N ARG A 291 4.77 -16.15 0.52
CA ARG A 291 5.28 -16.05 1.90
C ARG A 291 4.20 -16.33 2.94
N LEU A 292 3.02 -15.74 2.77
CA LEU A 292 1.88 -15.97 3.64
C LEU A 292 1.45 -17.44 3.60
N TRP A 293 1.44 -18.06 2.43
CA TRP A 293 1.12 -19.47 2.31
C TRP A 293 2.17 -20.36 2.97
N ALA A 294 3.46 -20.08 2.74
CA ALA A 294 4.56 -20.79 3.37
C ALA A 294 4.50 -20.73 4.91
N SER A 295 4.09 -19.59 5.48
CA SER A 295 3.90 -19.45 6.94
C SER A 295 2.78 -20.34 7.52
N LYS A 296 1.86 -20.81 6.68
CA LYS A 296 0.75 -21.72 7.06
C LYS A 296 1.11 -23.19 6.88
N LEU A 297 2.22 -23.51 6.19
CA LEU A 297 2.67 -24.88 6.04
C LEU A 297 3.25 -25.38 7.38
N PRO A 298 3.10 -26.68 7.69
CA PRO A 298 3.65 -27.24 8.92
C PRO A 298 5.16 -26.93 8.99
N PRO A 299 5.69 -26.53 10.15
CA PRO A 299 7.10 -26.23 10.29
C PRO A 299 7.89 -27.46 9.88
N ALA A 300 8.65 -27.35 8.78
CA ALA A 300 9.61 -28.37 8.43
C ALA A 300 10.62 -28.45 9.59
N SER A 301 10.95 -29.66 10.03
CA SER A 301 12.06 -29.83 10.97
C SER A 301 13.29 -29.16 10.34
N ALA A 302 13.98 -28.31 11.12
CA ALA A 302 15.09 -27.48 10.67
C ALA A 302 16.27 -28.28 10.06
N SER A 303 16.22 -29.60 10.02
CA SER A 303 17.31 -30.45 9.55
C SER A 303 16.91 -31.47 8.49
N GLN A 304 15.64 -31.54 8.07
CA GLN A 304 15.20 -32.58 7.12
C GLN A 304 14.55 -31.99 5.87
N PRO A 305 14.93 -32.48 4.68
CA PRO A 305 14.26 -32.10 3.44
C PRO A 305 12.78 -32.52 3.49
N PRO A 306 11.91 -31.81 2.75
CA PRO A 306 10.49 -32.15 2.73
C PRO A 306 10.29 -33.55 2.17
N GLN A 307 9.44 -34.33 2.85
CA GLN A 307 9.01 -35.64 2.40
C GLN A 307 7.73 -35.53 1.56
N ALA A 308 7.33 -36.63 0.92
CA ALA A 308 6.10 -36.69 0.12
C ALA A 308 4.85 -36.20 0.87
N SER A 309 4.74 -36.51 2.17
CA SER A 309 3.63 -36.06 3.03
C SER A 309 3.57 -34.53 3.17
N SER A 310 4.71 -33.85 3.27
CA SER A 310 4.79 -32.39 3.36
C SER A 310 4.54 -31.70 2.01
N LEU A 311 4.93 -32.34 0.90
CA LEU A 311 4.71 -31.82 -0.46
C LEU A 311 3.27 -32.02 -0.95
N THR A 312 2.55 -32.99 -0.39
CA THR A 312 1.20 -33.34 -0.85
C THR A 312 0.21 -32.18 -0.73
N PRO A 313 0.07 -31.46 0.41
CA PRO A 313 -0.82 -30.30 0.50
C PRO A 313 -0.47 -29.18 -0.48
N LEU A 314 0.82 -28.98 -0.76
CA LEU A 314 1.33 -27.97 -1.68
C LEU A 314 0.86 -28.26 -3.12
N LEU A 315 1.13 -29.47 -3.62
CA LEU A 315 0.77 -29.85 -4.98
C LEU A 315 -0.73 -30.09 -5.15
N GLN A 316 -1.44 -30.54 -4.12
CA GLN A 316 -2.89 -30.63 -4.16
C GLN A 316 -3.54 -29.25 -4.29
N SER A 317 -3.03 -28.25 -3.59
CA SER A 317 -3.59 -26.89 -3.66
C SER A 317 -3.33 -26.22 -5.02
N LEU A 318 -2.20 -26.51 -5.66
CA LEU A 318 -1.80 -25.90 -6.94
C LEU A 318 -2.31 -26.67 -8.17
N PHE A 319 -2.22 -28.01 -8.13
CA PHE A 319 -2.42 -28.88 -9.29
C PHE A 319 -3.56 -29.89 -9.10
N ASN A 320 -4.24 -29.88 -7.95
CA ASN A 320 -5.30 -30.85 -7.60
C ASN A 320 -4.87 -32.32 -7.71
N ARG A 321 -3.58 -32.61 -7.49
CA ARG A 321 -3.03 -33.98 -7.49
C ARG A 321 -1.90 -34.13 -6.47
N PRO A 322 -1.59 -35.36 -6.01
CA PRO A 322 -0.40 -35.60 -5.23
C PRO A 322 0.89 -35.46 -6.06
N PRO A 323 2.06 -35.31 -5.41
CA PRO A 323 3.36 -35.41 -6.06
C PRO A 323 3.56 -36.77 -6.72
N GLN A 324 4.14 -36.77 -7.92
CA GLN A 324 4.62 -37.99 -8.57
C GLN A 324 6.00 -38.39 -7.99
N PRO A 325 6.35 -39.69 -8.00
CA PRO A 325 7.63 -40.17 -7.47
C PRO A 325 8.85 -39.45 -8.04
N GLU A 326 8.83 -39.12 -9.33
CA GLU A 326 9.89 -38.40 -10.04
C GLU A 326 10.05 -36.93 -9.63
N GLU A 327 9.02 -36.32 -9.03
CA GLU A 327 9.03 -34.91 -8.61
C GLU A 327 9.64 -34.73 -7.21
N LEU A 328 9.64 -35.78 -6.38
CA LEU A 328 10.06 -35.70 -4.98
C LEU A 328 11.52 -35.22 -4.86
N THR A 329 12.44 -35.87 -5.56
CA THR A 329 13.88 -35.56 -5.45
C THR A 329 14.21 -34.13 -5.91
N PRO A 330 13.75 -33.65 -7.08
CA PRO A 330 13.97 -32.26 -7.50
C PRO A 330 13.39 -31.22 -6.54
N LEU A 331 12.16 -31.41 -6.07
CA LEU A 331 11.50 -30.46 -5.17
C LEU A 331 12.22 -30.37 -3.82
N SER A 332 12.59 -31.51 -3.23
CA SER A 332 13.34 -31.56 -1.98
C SER A 332 14.73 -30.95 -2.12
N THR A 333 15.40 -31.17 -3.27
CA THR A 333 16.72 -30.58 -3.55
C THR A 333 16.63 -29.06 -3.66
N PHE A 334 15.64 -28.55 -4.41
CA PHE A 334 15.41 -27.11 -4.56
C PHE A 334 15.17 -26.44 -3.21
N TRP A 335 14.29 -27.01 -2.39
CA TRP A 335 14.01 -26.50 -1.04
C TRP A 335 15.28 -26.45 -0.18
N GLN A 336 16.10 -27.51 -0.21
CA GLN A 336 17.33 -27.56 0.57
C GLN A 336 18.35 -26.50 0.12
N GLN A 337 18.49 -26.29 -1.20
CA GLN A 337 19.37 -25.26 -1.75
C GLN A 337 18.92 -23.86 -1.37
N SER A 338 17.63 -23.54 -1.52
CA SER A 338 17.07 -22.25 -1.12
C SER A 338 17.26 -22.01 0.38
N ARG A 339 16.94 -23.00 1.22
CA ARG A 339 17.17 -22.90 2.69
C ARG A 339 18.63 -22.58 3.00
N GLN A 340 19.58 -23.29 2.39
CA GLN A 340 21.01 -23.07 2.65
C GLN A 340 21.46 -21.66 2.22
N GLN A 341 20.94 -21.14 1.12
CA GLN A 341 21.21 -19.78 0.67
C GLN A 341 20.70 -18.76 1.69
N HIS A 342 19.43 -18.88 2.13
CA HIS A 342 18.85 -17.98 3.12
C HIS A 342 19.52 -18.08 4.48
N ALA A 343 19.92 -19.28 4.92
CA ALA A 343 20.70 -19.46 6.14
C ALA A 343 22.06 -18.76 6.06
N THR A 344 22.75 -18.90 4.92
CA THR A 344 24.05 -18.22 4.69
C THR A 344 23.89 -16.70 4.72
N HIS A 345 22.85 -16.15 4.11
CA HIS A 345 22.58 -14.71 4.16
C HIS A 345 22.23 -14.23 5.58
N SER A 346 21.44 -15.01 6.32
CA SER A 346 21.11 -14.71 7.72
C SER A 346 22.36 -14.70 8.61
N ASP A 347 23.25 -15.68 8.46
CA ASP A 347 24.51 -15.76 9.20
C ASP A 347 25.46 -14.59 8.84
N GLN A 348 25.53 -14.23 7.57
CA GLN A 348 26.29 -13.06 7.10
C GLN A 348 25.75 -11.76 7.71
N LEU A 349 24.44 -11.58 7.70
CA LEU A 349 23.79 -10.41 8.28
C LEU A 349 24.13 -10.30 9.77
N GLN A 350 23.94 -11.39 10.52
CA GLN A 350 24.23 -11.40 11.95
C GLN A 350 25.72 -11.18 12.25
N THR A 351 26.61 -11.72 11.41
CA THR A 351 28.06 -11.47 11.52
C THR A 351 28.39 -10.00 11.30
N LEU A 352 27.80 -9.37 10.29
CA LEU A 352 28.02 -7.95 10.01
C LEU A 352 27.45 -7.04 11.10
N GLU A 353 26.26 -7.35 11.64
CA GLU A 353 25.65 -6.60 12.74
C GLU A 353 26.50 -6.71 14.02
N ASN A 354 27.05 -7.89 14.30
CA ASN A 354 27.99 -8.08 15.40
C ASN A 354 29.28 -7.28 15.19
N LYS A 355 29.82 -7.23 13.96
CA LYS A 355 30.99 -6.41 13.62
C LYS A 355 30.70 -4.93 13.76
N GLU A 356 29.57 -4.44 13.27
CA GLU A 356 29.14 -3.05 13.40
C GLU A 356 29.08 -2.65 14.88
N ARG A 357 28.39 -3.45 15.70
CA ARG A 357 28.29 -3.22 17.15
C ARG A 357 29.65 -3.18 17.82
N THR A 358 30.52 -4.14 17.50
CA THR A 358 31.89 -4.20 18.05
C THR A 358 32.69 -2.96 17.63
N GLN A 359 32.59 -2.56 16.37
CA GLN A 359 33.33 -1.43 15.82
C GLN A 359 32.87 -0.10 16.44
N ARG A 360 31.56 0.09 16.60
CA ARG A 360 31.00 1.24 17.31
C ARG A 360 31.47 1.29 18.77
N GLN A 361 31.54 0.14 19.45
CA GLN A 361 32.06 0.07 20.82
C GLN A 361 33.52 0.51 20.88
N ARG A 362 34.38 0.02 19.97
CA ARG A 362 35.80 0.42 19.92
C ARG A 362 35.99 1.92 19.70
N ILE A 363 35.17 2.53 18.85
CA ILE A 363 35.16 3.98 18.64
C ILE A 363 34.81 4.70 19.95
N GLN A 364 33.79 4.23 20.66
CA GLN A 364 33.39 4.81 21.95
C GLN A 364 34.50 4.67 23.01
N ASP A 365 35.08 3.48 23.14
CA ASP A 365 36.17 3.21 24.10
C ASP A 365 37.39 4.09 23.84
N LEU A 366 37.69 4.37 22.57
CA LEU A 366 38.80 5.24 22.17
C LEU A 366 38.55 6.72 22.52
N LEU A 367 37.31 7.19 22.42
CA LEU A 367 36.91 8.57 22.70
C LEU A 367 36.64 8.82 24.19
N GLN A 368 36.33 7.79 24.97
CA GLN A 368 35.93 7.90 26.36
C GLN A 368 36.97 8.59 27.27
N PRO A 369 38.29 8.35 27.15
CA PRO A 369 39.30 9.04 27.95
C PRO A 369 39.36 10.54 27.66
N ALA A 370 39.31 10.93 26.38
CA ALA A 370 39.28 12.33 25.96
C ALA A 370 38.05 13.05 26.53
N ARG A 371 36.91 12.35 26.55
CA ARG A 371 35.67 12.84 27.13
C ARG A 371 35.74 13.02 28.65
N ALA A 372 36.34 12.06 29.35
CA ALA A 372 36.55 12.15 30.80
C ALA A 372 37.47 13.33 31.16
N GLN A 373 38.54 13.54 30.39
CA GLN A 373 39.46 14.66 30.57
C GLN A 373 38.76 16.01 30.35
N TRP A 374 37.97 16.14 29.27
CA TRP A 374 37.20 17.36 29.00
C TRP A 374 36.20 17.68 30.13
N LEU A 375 35.56 16.67 30.72
CA LEU A 375 34.64 16.85 31.85
C LEU A 375 35.36 17.33 33.13
N GLU A 376 36.60 16.90 33.38
CA GLU A 376 37.41 17.36 34.53
C GLU A 376 37.88 18.80 34.38
N ASP A 377 38.39 19.18 33.19
CA ASP A 377 38.87 20.54 32.92
C ASP A 377 37.80 21.63 33.11
N ARG A 378 36.53 21.22 33.05
CA ARG A 378 35.35 22.07 33.13
C ARG A 378 34.67 22.13 34.50
N LYS A 379 35.26 21.53 35.55
CA LYS A 379 34.82 21.79 36.95
C LYS A 379 34.98 23.27 37.39
N LYS A 380 35.61 24.12 36.58
CA LYS A 380 35.58 25.58 36.74
C LYS A 380 34.22 26.13 36.28
N PRO A 381 33.49 26.88 37.13
CA PRO A 381 32.19 27.42 36.76
C PRO A 381 32.31 28.31 35.52
N LEU A 382 31.46 28.04 34.53
CA LEU A 382 31.25 28.95 33.42
C LEU A 382 30.72 30.27 33.99
N PRO A 383 31.21 31.44 33.51
CA PRO A 383 30.62 32.71 33.90
C PRO A 383 29.23 32.85 33.26
N LEU A 384 28.22 32.26 33.92
CA LEU A 384 26.83 32.22 33.46
C LEU A 384 26.06 33.51 33.76
N ASP A 385 26.64 34.40 34.57
CA ASP A 385 26.02 35.65 35.03
C ASP A 385 25.70 36.64 33.88
N ASN A 386 26.31 36.46 32.70
CA ASN A 386 26.13 37.32 31.53
C ASN A 386 25.11 36.81 30.50
N TYR A 387 24.45 35.67 30.73
CA TYR A 387 23.46 35.09 29.81
C TYR A 387 22.03 35.23 30.35
N PRO A 388 21.00 35.35 29.48
CA PRO A 388 19.62 35.26 29.92
C PRO A 388 19.39 33.91 30.62
N GLN A 389 18.77 33.97 31.79
CA GLN A 389 18.44 32.79 32.58
C GLN A 389 17.24 32.08 31.93
N PRO A 390 17.38 30.80 31.55
CA PRO A 390 16.26 30.01 31.07
C PRO A 390 15.44 29.55 32.27
N TRP A 391 14.23 29.11 31.99
CA TRP A 391 13.41 28.44 32.99
C TRP A 391 13.86 26.97 33.16
N ALA A 392 14.22 26.29 32.06
CA ALA A 392 14.83 24.96 32.10
C ALA A 392 15.99 24.85 31.12
N GLU A 393 17.03 24.10 31.51
CA GLU A 393 18.21 23.86 30.68
C GLU A 393 18.72 22.43 30.84
N TRP A 394 18.82 21.70 29.71
CA TRP A 394 19.44 20.39 29.63
C TRP A 394 20.73 20.47 28.82
N ASP A 395 21.84 20.03 29.42
CA ASP A 395 23.15 19.91 28.75
C ASP A 395 23.54 18.46 28.43
N PHE A 396 22.79 17.48 28.94
CA PHE A 396 22.98 16.03 28.74
C PHE A 396 24.37 15.49 29.11
N GLU A 397 25.18 16.26 29.85
CA GLU A 397 26.55 15.87 30.18
C GLU A 397 26.58 14.74 31.21
N LYS A 398 25.64 14.78 32.16
CA LYS A 398 25.54 13.82 33.26
C LYS A 398 24.31 12.93 33.17
N ASP A 399 23.14 13.55 33.04
CA ASP A 399 21.85 12.87 33.03
C ASP A 399 20.80 13.70 32.26
N GLY A 400 19.54 13.26 32.29
CA GLY A 400 18.43 13.94 31.66
C GLY A 400 17.74 14.97 32.56
N LYS A 401 18.38 15.44 33.63
CA LYS A 401 17.78 16.44 34.53
C LYS A 401 18.17 17.84 34.09
N ASP A 402 17.20 18.74 34.15
CA ASP A 402 17.50 20.15 33.91
C ASP A 402 18.36 20.71 35.06
N ARG A 403 19.25 21.66 34.74
CA ARG A 403 20.24 22.21 35.67
C ARG A 403 19.68 23.20 36.70
N ILE A 404 18.45 23.68 36.51
CA ILE A 404 17.85 24.77 37.29
C ILE A 404 16.86 24.20 38.30
N HIS A 405 15.93 23.37 37.84
CA HIS A 405 14.85 22.83 38.68
C HIS A 405 14.96 21.32 38.93
N GLY A 406 15.91 20.63 38.28
CA GLY A 406 16.07 19.18 38.40
C GLY A 406 14.96 18.37 37.73
N LEU A 407 14.23 18.97 36.79
CA LEU A 407 13.18 18.40 35.94
C LEU A 407 13.77 17.26 35.10
N ALA A 408 13.54 16.04 35.54
CA ALA A 408 14.06 14.83 34.92
C ALA A 408 13.23 14.44 33.69
N LEU A 409 13.89 14.31 32.54
CA LEU A 409 13.26 13.81 31.32
C LEU A 409 13.04 12.30 31.40
N THR A 410 11.87 11.87 30.92
CA THR A 410 11.59 10.46 30.61
C THR A 410 12.02 10.19 29.17
N LEU A 411 12.92 9.22 28.97
CA LEU A 411 13.39 8.80 27.66
C LEU A 411 12.47 7.70 27.11
N ASN A 412 11.95 7.91 25.90
CA ASN A 412 10.99 7.03 25.24
C ASN A 412 11.57 6.47 23.93
N GLY A 413 11.17 5.26 23.55
CA GLY A 413 11.64 4.59 22.34
C GLY A 413 13.14 4.30 22.40
N SER A 414 13.87 4.69 21.35
CA SER A 414 15.33 4.53 21.25
C SER A 414 16.15 5.67 21.86
N ALA A 415 15.49 6.69 22.41
CA ALA A 415 16.15 7.88 22.94
C ALA A 415 17.08 7.52 24.09
N ARG A 416 18.31 8.03 24.02
CA ARG A 416 19.34 7.76 25.02
C ARG A 416 20.26 8.95 25.15
N ILE A 417 20.80 9.13 26.35
CA ILE A 417 21.85 10.12 26.59
C ILE A 417 23.19 9.43 26.37
N ALA A 418 23.94 9.90 25.37
CA ALA A 418 25.27 9.41 25.03
C ALA A 418 26.11 10.57 24.50
N ASP A 419 27.40 10.55 24.77
CA ASP A 419 28.35 11.56 24.26
C ASP A 419 28.06 13.01 24.68
N GLY A 420 27.35 13.20 25.80
CA GLY A 420 26.98 14.52 26.33
C GLY A 420 25.81 15.12 25.56
N GLN A 421 25.02 14.27 24.90
CA GLN A 421 23.95 14.67 24.00
C GLN A 421 22.77 13.70 24.15
N LEU A 422 21.57 14.19 23.84
CA LEU A 422 20.41 13.35 23.61
C LEU A 422 20.47 12.81 22.17
N VAL A 423 20.60 11.49 22.03
CA VAL A 423 20.70 10.78 20.75
C VAL A 423 19.33 10.27 20.31
N LEU A 424 18.96 10.58 19.06
CA LEU A 424 17.64 10.33 18.48
C LEU A 424 17.80 9.75 17.07
N ASP A 425 17.30 8.55 16.82
CA ASP A 425 17.43 7.83 15.54
C ASP A 425 16.15 7.86 14.68
N GLY A 426 15.23 8.80 14.97
CA GLY A 426 13.91 8.84 14.35
C GLY A 426 12.88 7.88 14.95
N SER A 427 13.23 7.12 16.00
CA SER A 427 12.29 6.24 16.71
C SER A 427 12.19 6.50 18.23
N GLY A 428 12.86 7.53 18.75
CA GLY A 428 12.86 7.91 20.17
C GLY A 428 12.64 9.39 20.41
N TRP A 429 12.21 9.76 21.62
CA TRP A 429 12.10 11.15 22.10
C TRP A 429 12.23 11.22 23.63
N ALA A 430 12.36 12.42 24.19
CA ALA A 430 12.37 12.65 25.62
C ALA A 430 11.23 13.61 26.02
N GLU A 431 10.66 13.45 27.22
CA GLU A 431 9.56 14.30 27.71
C GLU A 431 9.75 14.71 29.17
N SER A 432 9.37 15.94 29.49
CA SER A 432 9.38 16.44 30.87
C SER A 432 8.10 16.08 31.62
N PRO A 433 8.12 16.08 32.96
CA PRO A 433 6.92 16.24 33.77
C PRO A 433 6.14 17.52 33.39
N PRO A 434 4.85 17.61 33.77
CA PRO A 434 4.06 18.82 33.58
C PRO A 434 4.71 20.04 34.25
N LEU A 435 4.76 21.16 33.54
CA LEU A 435 5.41 22.38 33.99
C LEU A 435 4.57 23.06 35.10
N PRO A 436 5.14 23.46 36.24
CA PRO A 436 4.41 24.12 37.33
C PRO A 436 4.10 25.61 37.07
N ILE A 437 4.28 26.09 35.84
CA ILE A 437 4.10 27.49 35.45
C ILE A 437 3.13 27.61 34.29
N SER A 438 2.46 28.76 34.20
CA SER A 438 1.70 29.11 33.00
C SER A 438 2.62 29.73 31.96
N VAL A 439 2.46 29.32 30.70
CA VAL A 439 3.31 29.76 29.58
C VAL A 439 2.43 30.34 28.48
N HIS A 440 2.72 31.58 28.09
CA HIS A 440 2.08 32.27 26.97
C HIS A 440 3.14 32.65 25.92
N ALA A 441 3.95 33.66 26.24
CA ALA A 441 5.17 33.97 25.50
C ALA A 441 6.28 32.99 25.88
N LYS A 442 7.16 32.65 24.94
CA LYS A 442 8.17 31.61 25.15
C LYS A 442 9.30 31.66 24.14
N THR A 443 10.42 31.04 24.48
CA THR A 443 11.51 30.75 23.55
C THR A 443 11.94 29.29 23.65
N PHE A 444 12.05 28.65 22.50
CA PHE A 444 12.72 27.35 22.34
C PHE A 444 14.11 27.59 21.76
N GLU A 445 15.14 27.03 22.36
CA GLU A 445 16.52 27.18 21.91
C GLU A 445 17.26 25.85 22.04
N ALA A 446 18.03 25.47 21.02
CA ALA A 446 18.77 24.22 21.02
C ALA A 446 20.05 24.27 20.17
N TRP A 447 21.00 23.41 20.54
CA TRP A 447 22.19 23.08 19.77
C TRP A 447 22.06 21.66 19.27
N VAL A 448 21.93 21.52 17.95
CA VAL A 448 21.49 20.27 17.31
C VAL A 448 22.48 19.86 16.24
N ARG A 449 22.76 18.55 16.13
CA ARG A 449 23.40 17.97 14.94
C ARG A 449 22.38 17.10 14.21
N LEU A 450 22.16 17.35 12.93
CA LEU A 450 21.25 16.54 12.13
C LEU A 450 22.04 15.37 11.51
N GLU A 451 21.53 14.15 11.63
CA GLU A 451 22.18 12.97 11.02
C GLU A 451 21.58 12.62 9.64
N ASP A 452 20.40 13.16 9.33
CA ASP A 452 19.72 13.03 8.05
C ASP A 452 19.09 14.38 7.65
N LEU A 453 19.57 14.99 6.56
CA LEU A 453 19.01 16.26 6.04
C LEU A 453 17.72 16.06 5.24
N ASP A 454 17.44 14.83 4.81
CA ASP A 454 16.27 14.48 4.02
C ASP A 454 15.14 13.89 4.89
N GLN A 455 15.34 13.85 6.21
CA GLN A 455 14.30 13.55 7.19
C GLN A 455 13.10 14.48 7.03
N ARG A 456 11.92 14.03 7.45
CA ARG A 456 10.66 14.79 7.30
C ARG A 456 10.09 15.11 8.67
N GLY A 457 10.02 16.40 9.02
CA GLY A 457 9.16 16.92 10.09
C GLY A 457 9.57 16.64 11.55
N GLY A 458 10.86 16.40 11.82
CA GLY A 458 11.37 16.11 13.17
C GLY A 458 11.33 17.32 14.11
N GLY A 459 10.66 17.18 15.26
CA GLY A 459 10.60 18.22 16.28
C GLY A 459 11.84 18.22 17.19
N VAL A 460 12.48 19.38 17.39
CA VAL A 460 13.66 19.53 18.25
C VAL A 460 13.24 19.78 19.69
N VAL A 461 12.51 20.87 19.92
CA VAL A 461 11.97 21.28 21.22
C VAL A 461 10.51 21.66 20.99
N SER A 462 9.61 21.10 21.78
CA SER A 462 8.18 21.37 21.68
C SER A 462 7.58 21.57 23.06
N LEU A 463 6.58 22.45 23.15
CA LEU A 463 5.67 22.53 24.29
C LEU A 463 4.29 22.07 23.81
N GLN A 464 3.67 21.14 24.53
CA GLN A 464 2.34 20.64 24.20
C GLN A 464 1.45 20.57 25.44
N ASP A 465 0.13 20.54 25.23
CA ASP A 465 -0.79 20.08 26.26
C ASP A 465 -0.59 18.58 26.57
N LEU A 466 -1.11 18.10 27.71
CA LEU A 466 -0.95 16.71 28.12
C LEU A 466 -1.60 15.68 27.17
N GLN A 467 -2.44 16.13 26.24
CA GLN A 467 -3.11 15.29 25.23
C GLN A 467 -2.41 15.34 23.85
N GLY A 468 -1.40 16.19 23.69
CA GLY A 468 -0.71 16.48 22.43
C GLY A 468 -1.60 17.11 21.36
N GLN A 469 -2.71 17.76 21.72
CA GLN A 469 -3.66 18.36 20.77
C GLN A 469 -3.24 19.77 20.37
N VAL A 470 -2.91 20.61 21.35
CA VAL A 470 -2.32 21.94 21.17
C VAL A 470 -0.83 21.85 21.42
N PHE A 471 -0.03 22.36 20.48
CA PHE A 471 1.42 22.39 20.63
C PHE A 471 2.06 23.55 19.86
N ASP A 472 3.25 23.94 20.32
CA ASP A 472 4.18 24.81 19.62
C ASP A 472 5.55 24.13 19.59
N SER A 473 6.22 24.15 18.45
CA SER A 473 7.44 23.38 18.24
C SER A 473 8.46 24.11 17.37
N LEU A 474 9.74 23.89 17.66
CA LEU A 474 10.85 24.11 16.74
C LEU A 474 11.05 22.84 15.91
N VAL A 475 10.79 22.91 14.60
CA VAL A 475 10.74 21.73 13.73
C VAL A 475 11.69 21.86 12.55
N PHE A 476 12.30 20.76 12.15
CA PHE A 476 13.08 20.64 10.92
C PHE A 476 12.29 19.93 9.82
N ALA A 477 12.34 20.46 8.60
CA ALA A 477 11.86 19.82 7.37
C ALA A 477 10.39 19.36 7.39
N GLU A 478 9.49 20.08 8.06
CA GLU A 478 8.05 19.75 8.09
C GLU A 478 7.31 20.21 6.83
N LYS A 479 7.29 21.53 6.57
CA LYS A 479 6.58 22.11 5.41
C LYS A 479 7.49 22.31 4.21
N THR A 480 8.76 22.63 4.48
CA THR A 480 9.76 22.89 3.45
C THR A 480 10.95 22.01 3.76
N PRO A 481 11.35 21.10 2.84
CA PRO A 481 12.53 20.27 3.03
C PRO A 481 13.74 21.12 3.41
N ARG A 482 14.60 20.58 4.28
CA ARG A 482 15.86 21.22 4.70
C ARG A 482 15.76 22.58 5.38
N ARG A 483 14.60 22.97 5.90
CA ARG A 483 14.41 24.26 6.59
C ARG A 483 13.84 24.12 7.99
N TRP A 484 14.18 25.08 8.84
CA TRP A 484 13.59 25.25 10.16
C TRP A 484 12.25 25.98 10.06
N VAL A 485 11.26 25.51 10.80
CA VAL A 485 9.92 26.12 10.85
C VAL A 485 9.34 26.08 12.26
N ALA A 486 8.41 26.98 12.54
CA ALA A 486 7.54 26.86 13.70
C ALA A 486 6.45 25.81 13.40
N GLY A 487 6.37 24.76 14.22
CA GLY A 487 5.33 23.74 14.17
C GLY A 487 4.19 24.04 15.14
N SER A 488 2.95 23.75 14.74
CA SER A 488 1.77 23.96 15.58
C SER A 488 0.59 23.11 15.12
N ASP A 489 -0.40 22.95 16.00
CA ASP A 489 -1.63 22.25 15.71
C ASP A 489 -2.39 22.88 14.53
N ARG A 490 -2.81 22.02 13.59
CA ARG A 490 -3.49 22.40 12.33
C ARG A 490 -2.76 23.50 11.55
N PHE A 491 -1.46 23.69 11.79
CA PHE A 491 -0.63 24.74 11.21
C PHE A 491 -1.06 26.18 11.53
N THR A 492 -1.83 26.38 12.59
CA THR A 492 -2.41 27.69 12.96
C THR A 492 -1.35 28.75 13.29
N ARG A 493 -0.16 28.32 13.73
CA ARG A 493 1.00 29.16 14.06
C ARG A 493 2.27 28.72 13.31
N SER A 494 2.09 28.13 12.12
CA SER A 494 3.17 27.56 11.30
C SER A 494 3.29 28.23 9.94
N ALA A 495 3.94 29.38 9.86
CA ALA A 495 4.30 30.02 8.59
C ALA A 495 5.80 29.83 8.29
N PRO A 496 6.20 29.74 7.00
CA PRO A 496 7.61 29.64 6.65
C PRO A 496 8.32 30.96 6.95
N PHE A 497 9.47 30.88 7.61
CA PHE A 497 10.32 32.06 7.79
C PHE A 497 11.00 32.50 6.48
N ASN A 498 11.04 31.63 5.45
CA ASN A 498 11.83 31.83 4.22
C ASN A 498 13.34 32.01 4.47
N GLY A 499 13.89 31.28 5.44
CA GLY A 499 15.34 31.18 5.65
C GLY A 499 16.03 30.26 4.64
N THR A 500 17.35 30.17 4.73
CA THR A 500 18.21 29.35 3.86
C THR A 500 18.06 27.85 4.15
N ASP A 501 18.36 27.03 3.16
CA ASP A 501 18.40 25.57 3.32
C ASP A 501 19.60 25.16 4.20
N GLU A 502 19.45 24.11 4.98
CA GLU A 502 20.57 23.45 5.65
C GLU A 502 21.36 22.61 4.66
N THR A 503 22.62 22.98 4.44
CA THR A 503 23.55 22.27 3.55
C THR A 503 24.63 21.49 4.30
N ASP A 504 24.95 21.92 5.52
CA ASP A 504 26.17 21.49 6.21
C ASP A 504 25.90 20.81 7.57
N ALA A 505 24.65 20.70 8.04
CA ALA A 505 24.36 20.20 9.38
C ALA A 505 24.69 18.69 9.60
N ALA A 506 24.91 17.93 8.52
CA ALA A 506 25.41 16.55 8.57
C ALA A 506 26.95 16.47 8.58
N THR A 507 27.66 17.54 8.22
CA THR A 507 29.12 17.56 7.96
C THR A 507 29.90 18.64 8.74
N ALA A 508 29.27 19.69 9.26
CA ALA A 508 29.92 20.89 9.82
C ALA A 508 29.81 21.07 11.35
N GLY A 509 29.15 20.17 12.08
CA GLY A 509 29.10 20.21 13.56
C GLY A 509 27.72 20.53 14.14
N LEU A 510 27.70 21.23 15.28
CA LEU A 510 26.46 21.65 15.94
C LEU A 510 25.87 22.87 15.25
N VAL A 511 24.55 22.95 15.25
CA VAL A 511 23.74 24.03 14.69
C VAL A 511 22.97 24.67 15.82
N HIS A 512 23.18 25.96 16.05
CA HIS A 512 22.37 26.74 16.99
C HIS A 512 21.09 27.22 16.31
N VAL A 513 19.94 26.90 16.93
CA VAL A 513 18.60 27.27 16.46
C VAL A 513 17.72 27.72 17.61
N ALA A 514 16.92 28.76 17.36
CA ALA A 514 15.92 29.20 18.32
C ALA A 514 14.64 29.71 17.63
N ILE A 515 13.51 29.61 18.31
CA ILE A 515 12.26 30.26 17.93
C ILE A 515 11.68 30.99 19.14
N THR A 516 11.30 32.25 18.94
CA THR A 516 10.66 33.10 19.95
C THR A 516 9.19 33.31 19.60
N TYR A 517 8.30 33.19 20.57
CA TYR A 517 6.87 33.51 20.49
C TYR A 517 6.59 34.69 21.42
N ALA A 518 6.51 35.91 20.86
CA ALA A 518 6.28 37.13 21.62
C ALA A 518 4.80 37.33 21.95
N ALA A 519 4.51 37.98 23.08
CA ALA A 519 3.15 38.18 23.59
C ALA A 519 2.22 38.95 22.62
N ASP A 520 2.79 39.69 21.67
CA ASP A 520 2.03 40.39 20.62
C ASP A 520 1.63 39.47 19.44
N GLY A 521 2.01 38.19 19.49
CA GLY A 521 1.78 37.19 18.45
C GLY A 521 2.92 37.08 17.43
N THR A 522 4.03 37.80 17.60
CA THR A 522 5.17 37.73 16.67
C THR A 522 5.99 36.45 16.91
N VAL A 523 6.20 35.68 15.85
CA VAL A 523 7.04 34.48 15.83
C VAL A 523 8.29 34.75 14.99
N THR A 524 9.46 34.55 15.59
CA THR A 524 10.76 34.80 14.96
C THR A 524 11.64 33.56 15.07
N GLY A 525 12.21 33.11 13.96
CA GLY A 525 13.22 32.06 13.92
C GLY A 525 14.63 32.65 13.92
N TYR A 526 15.58 31.91 14.49
CA TYR A 526 16.99 32.27 14.56
C TYR A 526 17.86 31.08 14.21
N ARG A 527 18.99 31.37 13.54
CA ARG A 527 20.03 30.43 13.15
C ARG A 527 21.39 31.05 13.47
N ASP A 528 22.22 30.36 14.24
CA ASP A 528 23.54 30.87 14.70
C ASP A 528 23.48 32.26 15.35
N GLY A 529 22.42 32.51 16.12
CA GLY A 529 22.26 33.78 16.82
C GLY A 529 21.73 34.92 15.95
N GLN A 530 21.53 34.68 14.65
CA GLN A 530 21.03 35.66 13.69
C GLN A 530 19.58 35.36 13.30
N PRO A 531 18.76 36.37 12.95
CA PRO A 531 17.42 36.14 12.42
C PRO A 531 17.43 35.21 11.20
N TYR A 532 16.62 34.15 11.25
CA TYR A 532 16.45 33.18 10.18
C TYR A 532 15.24 33.57 9.33
N GLY A 533 15.49 34.28 8.23
CA GLY A 533 14.42 34.76 7.35
C GLY A 533 13.61 35.92 7.95
N LYS A 534 12.30 35.93 7.73
CA LYS A 534 11.38 36.99 8.18
C LYS A 534 10.43 36.49 9.26
N PRO A 535 10.22 37.27 10.34
CA PRO A 535 9.21 36.96 11.34
C PRO A 535 7.81 37.06 10.75
N PHE A 536 6.84 36.40 11.39
CA PHE A 536 5.43 36.49 11.04
C PHE A 536 4.58 36.65 12.30
N ARG A 537 3.33 37.10 12.15
CA ARG A 537 2.43 37.37 13.28
C ARG A 537 1.19 36.48 13.25
N VAL A 538 0.79 35.99 14.42
CA VAL A 538 -0.41 35.16 14.63
C VAL A 538 -1.37 35.83 15.62
N ALA A 539 -2.68 35.66 15.43
CA ALA A 539 -3.70 36.45 16.16
C ALA A 539 -4.32 35.74 17.38
N PRO A 540 -3.99 34.46 17.64
CA PRO A 540 -3.66 34.10 19.03
C PRO A 540 -2.46 33.13 19.17
N LEU A 541 -1.65 33.33 20.21
CA LEU A 541 -0.71 32.32 20.70
C LEU A 541 -1.47 31.21 21.45
N ALA A 542 -0.85 30.04 21.57
CA ALA A 542 -1.35 29.00 22.47
C ALA A 542 -0.93 29.30 23.92
N ASP A 543 -1.90 29.17 24.82
CA ASP A 543 -1.75 29.24 26.27
C ASP A 543 -1.60 27.85 26.87
N TYR A 544 -0.65 27.70 27.79
CA TYR A 544 -0.44 26.47 28.54
C TYR A 544 -0.53 26.80 30.03
N PRO A 545 -1.67 26.53 30.69
CA PRO A 545 -1.80 26.75 32.13
C PRO A 545 -0.81 25.90 32.94
N ALA A 546 -0.55 26.32 34.18
CA ALA A 546 0.28 25.57 35.10
C ALA A 546 -0.24 24.13 35.26
N HIS A 547 0.67 23.17 35.16
CA HIS A 547 0.46 21.72 35.19
C HIS A 547 -0.30 21.13 33.99
N GLU A 548 -0.59 21.93 32.96
CA GLU A 548 -1.28 21.47 31.75
C GLU A 548 -0.36 21.39 30.52
N GLY A 549 0.84 21.99 30.59
CA GLY A 549 1.86 21.90 29.54
C GLY A 549 3.03 20.98 29.90
N GLN A 550 3.63 20.32 28.90
CA GLN A 550 4.88 19.57 29.05
C GLN A 550 5.83 19.81 27.87
N LEU A 551 7.14 19.71 28.13
CA LEU A 551 8.17 19.84 27.09
C LEU A 551 8.50 18.48 26.48
N LEU A 552 8.72 18.47 25.17
CA LEU A 552 9.23 17.34 24.41
C LEU A 552 10.55 17.72 23.73
N LEU A 553 11.52 16.81 23.75
CA LEU A 553 12.75 16.91 22.99
C LEU A 553 12.82 15.74 21.98
N GLY A 554 13.05 16.05 20.71
CA GLY A 554 13.10 15.03 19.65
C GLY A 554 11.74 14.59 19.10
N CYS A 555 10.64 15.19 19.54
CA CYS A 555 9.29 14.93 19.03
C CYS A 555 8.52 16.24 18.84
N ARG A 556 7.81 16.35 17.71
CA ARG A 556 6.96 17.50 17.40
C ARG A 556 5.75 17.62 18.34
N HIS A 557 5.03 16.52 18.58
CA HIS A 557 3.85 16.43 19.47
C HIS A 557 3.35 14.98 19.61
N GLY A 558 2.56 14.72 20.65
CA GLY A 558 1.93 13.44 20.96
C GLY A 558 2.91 12.40 21.51
N ARG A 559 2.52 11.13 21.44
CA ARG A 559 3.26 9.99 22.00
C ARG A 559 4.29 9.36 21.04
N GLY A 560 4.89 10.17 20.16
CA GLY A 560 5.86 9.72 19.16
C GLY A 560 5.27 8.85 18.01
N GLY A 561 5.95 8.83 16.87
CA GLY A 561 5.59 8.02 15.70
C GLY A 561 5.41 8.80 14.39
N GLY A 562 5.63 8.12 13.26
CA GLY A 562 5.59 8.72 11.92
C GLY A 562 6.70 9.75 11.70
N ASN A 563 6.41 10.78 10.91
CA ASN A 563 7.35 11.84 10.53
C ASN A 563 7.46 12.96 11.58
N ARG A 564 7.28 12.64 12.87
CA ARG A 564 7.27 13.61 13.98
C ARG A 564 8.56 13.61 14.79
N LEU A 565 9.33 12.53 14.64
CA LEU A 565 10.53 12.25 15.42
C LEU A 565 11.76 12.77 14.70
N LEU A 566 12.70 13.30 15.47
CA LEU A 566 13.96 13.83 14.95
C LEU A 566 14.98 12.70 14.77
N THR A 567 15.69 12.71 13.65
CA THR A 567 16.91 11.93 13.44
C THR A 567 18.11 12.87 13.60
N GLY A 568 18.78 12.80 14.74
CA GLY A 568 19.87 13.69 15.09
C GLY A 568 20.27 13.62 16.56
N ARG A 569 21.01 14.64 17.00
CA ARG A 569 21.48 14.77 18.39
C ARG A 569 21.24 16.16 18.91
N ILE A 570 20.79 16.27 20.16
CA ILE A 570 20.63 17.55 20.85
C ILE A 570 21.72 17.63 21.92
N ALA A 571 22.68 18.54 21.74
CA ALA A 571 23.75 18.76 22.70
C ALA A 571 23.34 19.67 23.86
N ARG A 572 22.37 20.56 23.63
CA ARG A 572 21.80 21.42 24.67
C ARG A 572 20.41 21.86 24.25
N ALA A 573 19.49 21.92 25.20
CA ALA A 573 18.15 22.48 25.02
C ALA A 573 17.86 23.46 26.16
N ARG A 574 17.35 24.64 25.81
CA ARG A 574 16.92 25.69 26.76
C ARG A 574 15.49 26.09 26.46
N PHE A 575 14.73 26.29 27.52
CA PHE A 575 13.36 26.79 27.46
C PHE A 575 13.24 28.05 28.30
N TYR A 576 12.60 29.07 27.75
CA TYR A 576 12.30 30.33 28.44
C TYR A 576 10.79 30.55 28.42
N ASP A 577 10.26 31.01 29.55
CA ASP A 577 8.86 31.41 29.76
C ASP A 577 8.55 32.83 29.27
N ARG A 578 9.42 33.38 28.41
CA ARG A 578 9.30 34.66 27.72
C ARG A 578 9.95 34.59 26.35
N ALA A 579 9.61 35.53 25.47
CA ALA A 579 10.36 35.74 24.24
C ALA A 579 11.66 36.48 24.52
N LEU A 580 12.78 35.88 24.11
CA LEU A 580 14.10 36.52 24.10
C LEU A 580 14.23 37.55 22.97
N SER A 581 15.04 38.59 23.19
CA SER A 581 15.41 39.53 22.13
C SER A 581 16.46 38.93 21.18
N ALA A 582 16.60 39.52 19.99
CA ALA A 582 17.65 39.10 19.04
C ALA A 582 19.07 39.21 19.63
N GLU A 583 19.34 40.21 20.46
CA GLU A 583 20.63 40.39 21.14
C GLU A 583 20.86 39.34 22.24
N GLU A 584 19.79 38.91 22.93
CA GLU A 584 19.86 37.81 23.89
C GLU A 584 20.18 36.49 23.17
N ILE A 585 19.50 36.20 22.06
CA ILE A 585 19.75 35.01 21.23
C ILE A 585 21.16 35.01 20.60
N ALA A 586 21.63 36.17 20.15
CA ALA A 586 22.99 36.32 19.63
C ALA A 586 24.06 36.06 20.71
N ARG A 587 23.78 36.44 21.96
CA ARG A 587 24.67 36.16 23.10
C ARG A 587 24.63 34.69 23.48
N THR A 588 23.45 34.09 23.68
CA THR A 588 23.33 32.69 24.08
C THR A 588 23.97 31.74 23.09
N ARG A 589 24.01 32.08 21.79
CA ARG A 589 24.75 31.31 20.77
C ARG A 589 26.17 30.92 21.19
N SER A 590 26.92 31.78 21.90
CA SER A 590 28.29 31.45 22.34
C SER A 590 28.36 30.36 23.41
N LEU A 591 27.23 29.93 23.97
CA LEU A 591 27.17 28.73 24.82
C LEU A 591 27.56 27.45 24.05
N GLU A 592 27.56 27.49 22.71
CA GLU A 592 28.12 26.43 21.87
C GLU A 592 29.57 26.11 22.22
N ASP A 593 30.39 27.13 22.54
CA ASP A 593 31.79 26.95 22.96
C ASP A 593 31.92 26.18 24.28
N THR A 594 30.79 26.02 24.98
CA THR A 594 30.70 25.26 26.21
C THR A 594 30.14 23.85 25.97
N THR A 595 29.56 23.55 24.81
CA THR A 595 29.11 22.18 24.51
C THR A 595 30.27 21.30 24.06
N LEU A 596 30.27 20.03 24.44
CA LEU A 596 31.29 19.08 24.00
C LEU A 596 31.14 18.86 22.49
N ARG A 597 32.08 19.37 21.69
CA ARG A 597 32.11 19.08 20.25
C ARG A 597 32.95 17.84 20.00
N GLU A 598 32.56 17.08 18.99
CA GLU A 598 33.35 15.92 18.54
C GLU A 598 34.76 16.34 18.10
N ALA A 599 34.90 17.55 17.54
CA ALA A 599 36.20 18.13 17.21
C ALA A 599 37.11 18.31 18.44
N ASP A 600 36.53 18.67 19.60
CA ASP A 600 37.28 18.85 20.85
C ASP A 600 37.78 17.50 21.39
N LEU A 601 36.95 16.45 21.28
CA LEU A 601 37.35 15.07 21.60
C LEU A 601 38.50 14.60 20.71
N ILE A 602 38.40 14.81 19.40
CA ILE A 602 39.45 14.44 18.44
C ILE A 602 40.73 15.24 18.71
N ALA A 603 40.62 16.53 19.03
CA ALA A 603 41.75 17.37 19.37
C ALA A 603 42.51 16.86 20.63
N ALA A 604 41.79 16.29 21.59
CA ALA A 604 42.39 15.68 22.78
C ALA A 604 43.05 14.30 22.53
N LEU A 605 42.77 13.64 21.40
CA LEU A 605 43.43 12.39 21.03
C LEU A 605 44.88 12.62 20.55
N SER A 606 45.76 11.68 20.87
CA SER A 606 47.11 11.61 20.31
C SER A 606 47.09 11.34 18.78
N PRO A 607 48.15 11.68 18.03
CA PRO A 607 48.21 11.39 16.59
C PRO A 607 47.96 9.92 16.23
N ALA A 608 48.45 8.99 17.06
CA ALA A 608 48.22 7.55 16.91
C ALA A 608 46.73 7.19 17.09
N GLN A 609 46.09 7.71 18.14
CA GLN A 609 44.66 7.49 18.39
C GLN A 609 43.78 8.13 17.32
N ARG A 610 44.15 9.29 16.77
CA ARG A 610 43.43 9.89 15.63
C ARG A 610 43.47 9.00 14.40
N THR A 611 44.66 8.45 14.11
CA THR A 611 44.84 7.49 13.00
C THR A 611 44.02 6.22 13.23
N GLU A 612 43.99 5.71 14.47
CA GLU A 612 43.16 4.56 14.84
C GLU A 612 41.67 4.87 14.67
N LEU A 613 41.19 6.04 15.12
CA LEU A 613 39.80 6.48 14.96
C LEU A 613 39.40 6.57 13.48
N GLU A 614 40.26 7.13 12.63
CA GLU A 614 40.04 7.19 11.18
C GLU A 614 39.95 5.79 10.56
N ASN A 615 40.82 4.86 10.96
CA ASN A 615 40.76 3.46 10.53
C ASN A 615 39.44 2.80 10.97
N LEU A 616 39.08 2.96 12.26
CA LEU A 616 37.87 2.37 12.80
C LEU A 616 36.61 2.88 12.09
N ARG A 617 36.56 4.18 11.77
CA ARG A 617 35.47 4.81 11.01
C ARG A 617 35.40 4.34 9.56
N ARG A 618 36.54 4.21 8.88
CA ARG A 618 36.58 3.67 7.51
C ARG A 618 36.06 2.23 7.46
N GLU A 619 36.45 1.42 8.43
CA GLU A 619 35.93 0.05 8.58
C GLU A 619 34.44 0.03 8.89
N LEU A 620 33.96 0.90 9.80
CA LEU A 620 32.54 1.02 10.12
C LEU A 620 31.71 1.39 8.87
N ALA A 621 32.14 2.38 8.10
CA ALA A 621 31.47 2.79 6.86
C ALA A 621 31.41 1.64 5.83
N SER A 622 32.48 0.84 5.73
CA SER A 622 32.51 -0.36 4.89
C SER A 622 31.51 -1.42 5.37
N ILE A 623 31.44 -1.67 6.68
CA ILE A 623 30.47 -2.61 7.29
C ILE A 623 29.03 -2.12 7.04
N GLU A 624 28.75 -0.83 7.25
CA GLU A 624 27.43 -0.23 7.03
C GLU A 624 26.99 -0.38 5.57
N SER A 625 27.89 -0.17 4.61
CA SER A 625 27.61 -0.37 3.18
C SER A 625 27.30 -1.84 2.85
N GLN A 626 28.04 -2.78 3.44
CA GLN A 626 27.77 -4.22 3.29
C GLN A 626 26.43 -4.60 3.92
N LEU A 627 26.13 -4.10 5.12
CA LEU A 627 24.85 -4.32 5.81
C LEU A 627 23.67 -3.83 4.99
N GLN A 628 23.76 -2.65 4.38
CA GLN A 628 22.71 -2.12 3.52
C GLN A 628 22.41 -3.06 2.35
N THR A 629 23.46 -3.58 1.72
CA THR A 629 23.34 -4.53 0.60
C THR A 629 22.74 -5.86 1.06
N THR A 630 23.28 -6.46 2.14
CA THR A 630 22.80 -7.75 2.67
C THR A 630 21.36 -7.67 3.18
N ARG A 631 20.97 -6.57 3.85
CA ARG A 631 19.59 -6.37 4.32
C ARG A 631 18.58 -6.34 3.18
N SER A 632 18.95 -5.77 2.03
CA SER A 632 18.05 -5.74 0.85
C SER A 632 17.79 -7.12 0.25
N GLN A 633 18.68 -8.08 0.50
CA GLN A 633 18.60 -9.46 0.00
C GLN A 633 18.09 -10.45 1.07
N ALA A 634 18.05 -10.02 2.33
CA ALA A 634 17.60 -10.85 3.43
C ALA A 634 16.08 -11.04 3.39
N SER A 635 15.64 -12.28 3.59
CA SER A 635 14.22 -12.54 3.80
C SER A 635 13.78 -12.12 5.21
N PRO A 636 12.56 -11.57 5.37
CA PRO A 636 11.98 -11.34 6.69
C PRO A 636 11.53 -12.63 7.40
N LEU A 637 11.56 -13.79 6.72
CA LEU A 637 11.13 -15.07 7.25
C LEU A 637 12.34 -15.96 7.62
N PRO A 638 12.18 -16.91 8.56
CA PRO A 638 13.19 -17.93 8.82
C PRO A 638 13.57 -18.69 7.53
N PRO A 639 14.84 -19.12 7.36
CA PRO A 639 15.30 -19.78 6.14
C PRO A 639 14.45 -20.97 5.68
N GLU A 640 13.95 -21.78 6.61
CA GLU A 640 13.06 -22.90 6.33
C GLU A 640 11.72 -22.47 5.72
N THR A 641 11.15 -21.36 6.23
CA THR A 641 9.86 -20.84 5.77
C THR A 641 10.03 -20.11 4.45
N GLN A 642 11.12 -19.36 4.27
CA GLN A 642 11.41 -18.72 3.00
C GLN A 642 11.65 -19.76 1.89
N ALA A 643 12.31 -20.89 2.19
CA ALA A 643 12.50 -21.96 1.22
C ALA A 643 11.18 -22.58 0.72
N TRP A 644 10.16 -22.64 1.58
CA TRP A 644 8.81 -23.02 1.15
C TRP A 644 8.16 -21.96 0.26
N ALA A 645 8.37 -20.67 0.56
CA ALA A 645 7.86 -19.58 -0.27
C ALA A 645 8.51 -19.59 -1.67
N ASP A 646 9.82 -19.80 -1.75
CA ASP A 646 10.56 -19.93 -3.01
C ASP A 646 10.07 -21.15 -3.81
N LEU A 647 9.82 -22.28 -3.14
CA LEU A 647 9.30 -23.48 -3.79
C LEU A 647 7.89 -23.24 -4.34
N ALA A 648 7.01 -22.62 -3.56
CA ALA A 648 5.66 -22.24 -4.01
C ALA A 648 5.73 -21.33 -5.25
N GLN A 649 6.60 -20.31 -5.22
CA GLN A 649 6.78 -19.41 -6.34
C GLN A 649 7.33 -20.12 -7.58
N ALA A 650 8.29 -21.05 -7.41
CA ALA A 650 8.79 -21.88 -8.50
C ALA A 650 7.68 -22.73 -9.14
N LEU A 651 6.79 -23.31 -8.32
CA LEU A 651 5.66 -24.09 -8.81
C LEU A 651 4.62 -23.24 -9.54
N LEU A 652 4.35 -22.02 -9.08
CA LEU A 652 3.46 -21.08 -9.79
C LEU A 652 3.97 -20.73 -11.19
N ASN A 653 5.28 -20.76 -11.40
CA ASN A 653 5.88 -20.48 -12.71
C ASN A 653 6.02 -21.72 -13.61
N THR A 654 5.49 -22.87 -13.19
CA THR A 654 5.47 -24.06 -14.05
C THR A 654 4.38 -23.95 -15.12
N LYS A 655 4.61 -24.61 -16.25
CA LYS A 655 3.58 -24.76 -17.29
C LYS A 655 2.35 -25.53 -16.79
N GLU A 656 2.47 -26.33 -15.73
CA GLU A 656 1.31 -27.04 -15.20
C GLU A 656 0.34 -26.09 -14.49
N PHE A 657 0.85 -25.05 -13.83
CA PHE A 657 -0.01 -24.07 -13.17
C PHE A 657 -0.86 -23.26 -14.17
N LEU A 658 -0.28 -22.90 -15.32
CA LEU A 658 -0.91 -22.03 -16.31
C LEU A 658 -1.91 -22.75 -17.23
N TYR A 659 -1.94 -24.08 -17.23
CA TYR A 659 -2.72 -24.86 -18.19
C TYR A 659 -3.63 -25.88 -17.50
N LEU A 660 -4.91 -25.82 -17.82
CA LEU A 660 -5.91 -26.82 -17.49
C LEU A 660 -5.73 -28.04 -18.41
N ARG A 661 -5.62 -29.22 -17.81
CA ARG A 661 -5.42 -30.50 -18.49
C ARG A 661 -6.61 -31.43 -18.34
#